data_AF-A0A835KCS6-F1
#
_entry.id   AF-A0A835KCS6-F1
#
_cell.length_a   1.000
_cell.length_b   1.000
_cell.length_c   1.000
_cell.angle_alpha   90.00
_cell.angle_beta   90.00
_cell.angle_gamma   90.00
#
_symmetry.space_group_name_H-M   'P 1'
#
loop_
_entity.id
_entity.type
_entity.pdbx_description
1 polymer ?
#
loop_
_entity_poly.entity_id
_entity_poly.type
_entity_poly.pdbx_seq_one_letter_code
_entity_poly.pdbx_strand_id
1 'polypeptide(L)'
;MMGSAQVQPINFALDAVNFAVRLAMTIANGKNDAPIATRTGGKAKGIVVCWFLGLGSLVSWNSMLTIGDYYYTLFPKYHPSRVLTLVYQPFALGTMAILAYKEAKINTRKRNIAGYILFTASTLMLMVVDLATSGRGGIGPFVGICAIVAAFGVADAHVQGGMVGDMAFMCPEFMQSFFAGLAASGALTSGLRLITKAAFDKSKNGPRKGVMLFLGISTFAEFLCVLLYAYLFPKLPIVKYYRSKAASEGSKTVSADLAAAGIQTPADHQAAAVVKSPERLSNKQLLFQNIDYALDLYLIYVLTLSIFPGFLYENTGEHQYPLVLIAMYNVLDLISRYLPLVPWLKLESRKGLMIAILSRFLLVPAFYFTAKYGDQGWMIFLVSFLGLTNGYLTVCVLTTAPRGYKGPEANALGNLLVLWLLGGIFSGAKRMPSREPGLVMTVPSGSGVPAPMLEGKYKAIIACWFLGLGSLVSWNSILTIEDYYYDLFPKFHPSRVLTLVYQPFALGTMALLAYNEAKINTRKRNIAGYMLFTASTLMLIGVDLVTSGKGGVGPYIGICAVVAALGVADAHVQGGMVGDLSFMCPEFVQSFFAGLAASGALASALRLLTKAVFEKSKNGLRKGVMLFLAISTFLEFLCVLLYAFLFPRLPIVKYYRAKAASEGSKTVSADLAAAGILKPENQEIRALLPAADDDKPPERLSNKELFLQNTDYALDLFLIYVLTLSIFPGYSLVLVAMFNVWDLISRYIPLVECLKLESRKGLIIATLSRFLLVPAFYFTAKYGDQGWMIMLTSFLGLTNGYLSVCVLTEAPKEAMKESSQSEAPRRLEGKHLGMACCWALGLATLVTWNCMLTIEDYYYKLFPKYHPARLLTLIYMPFAVVSMAILTYYESKIDTRKRNLSGLLLFFLSSLLLLLLDLVSSGKGGIGNFICICAIACSFGVGDALLQGGMVGDLFFMCPEFLQSYLAGIAASGFLISALRLLTKAAFEKSPNGLRKGVILFLVISTFFEFLCILVYAFLFPKLPIVKYYRLKASTEGSNTVSADLAAGGIHINHGDENEAKLHERLSNKELFFQNIDYAVDLILIFVLYPLVLITMYNACDLISRYIPLVEFLKLKSRKGLLIAVLSRFLLIPAFYFTAKYSDQGWMILLISFLGLTTGYLTVCVVTEAPIGYKGPEQNALGNLLVLCVLCGVFAGVALDWLWLIEYYPSCKELFISFEVETYRCKELQQGKPPFL
;
A
#
# COMPACT_ATOMS: atom_id res chain seq x y z
N MET A 1 10.78 -14.86 41.17
CA MET A 1 10.65 -13.37 41.09
C MET A 1 9.68 -12.97 39.97
N MET A 2 8.39 -13.34 40.06
CA MET A 2 7.35 -13.06 39.05
C MET A 2 6.24 -12.13 39.60
N GLY A 3 6.61 -11.19 40.47
CA GLY A 3 5.63 -10.29 41.12
C GLY A 3 5.55 -8.88 40.53
N SER A 4 6.55 -8.44 39.76
CA SER A 4 6.69 -7.02 39.36
C SER A 4 6.20 -6.68 37.95
N ALA A 5 5.90 -7.67 37.10
CA ALA A 5 5.52 -7.44 35.69
C ALA A 5 4.02 -7.09 35.49
N GLN A 6 3.16 -7.32 36.48
CA GLN A 6 1.71 -7.00 36.37
C GLN A 6 1.36 -5.55 36.75
N VAL A 7 2.28 -4.78 37.33
CA VAL A 7 2.00 -3.43 37.84
C VAL A 7 2.24 -2.33 36.79
N GLN A 8 3.13 -2.56 35.81
CA GLN A 8 3.48 -1.56 34.80
C GLN A 8 2.35 -1.16 33.82
N PRO A 9 1.49 -2.09 33.32
CA PRO A 9 0.38 -1.71 32.42
C PRO A 9 -0.69 -0.86 33.11
N ILE A 10 -0.84 -1.00 34.44
CA ILE A 10 -1.84 -0.30 35.25
C ILE A 10 -1.47 1.17 35.40
N ASN A 11 -0.20 1.47 35.69
CA ASN A 11 0.29 2.84 35.78
C ASN A 11 0.20 3.55 34.42
N PHE A 12 0.51 2.87 33.32
CA PHE A 12 0.38 3.44 31.98
C PHE A 12 -1.07 3.80 31.61
N ALA A 13 -2.05 2.95 31.93
CA ALA A 13 -3.46 3.24 31.66
C ALA A 13 -4.00 4.40 32.52
N LEU A 14 -3.61 4.48 33.79
CA LEU A 14 -3.95 5.59 34.69
C LEU A 14 -3.29 6.91 34.26
N ASP A 15 -2.03 6.86 33.82
CA ASP A 15 -1.30 8.02 33.32
C ASP A 15 -1.87 8.50 31.97
N ALA A 16 -2.31 7.60 31.09
CA ALA A 16 -2.99 7.94 29.85
C ALA A 16 -4.34 8.62 30.09
N VAL A 17 -5.11 8.15 31.09
CA VAL A 17 -6.37 8.80 31.50
C VAL A 17 -6.08 10.16 32.13
N ASN A 18 -5.10 10.27 33.03
CA ASN A 18 -4.68 11.55 33.61
C ASN A 18 -4.16 12.53 32.56
N PHE A 19 -3.43 12.05 31.56
CA PHE A 19 -2.96 12.84 30.43
C PHE A 19 -4.10 13.30 29.55
N ALA A 20 -5.06 12.44 29.20
CA ALA A 20 -6.24 12.82 28.41
C ALA A 20 -7.11 13.85 29.15
N VAL A 21 -7.29 13.70 30.47
CA VAL A 21 -7.99 14.66 31.32
C VAL A 21 -7.22 15.99 31.42
N ARG A 22 -5.90 15.95 31.63
CA ARG A 22 -5.05 17.15 31.64
C ARG A 22 -5.05 17.84 30.28
N LEU A 23 -4.99 17.11 29.17
CA LEU A 23 -5.04 17.66 27.82
C LEU A 23 -6.39 18.33 27.56
N ALA A 24 -7.50 17.69 27.93
CA ALA A 24 -8.84 18.28 27.87
C ALA A 24 -8.96 19.56 28.73
N MET A 25 -8.35 19.59 29.92
CA MET A 25 -8.30 20.77 30.77
C MET A 25 -7.36 21.87 30.24
N THR A 26 -6.23 21.52 29.62
CA THR A 26 -5.30 22.47 28.99
C THR A 26 -5.93 23.11 27.76
N ILE A 27 -6.71 22.36 26.98
CA ILE A 27 -7.50 22.88 25.85
C ILE A 27 -8.62 23.80 26.35
N ALA A 28 -9.20 23.54 27.52
CA ALA A 28 -10.16 24.44 28.14
C ALA A 28 -9.55 25.79 28.57
N ASN A 29 -8.22 25.85 28.74
CA ASN A 29 -7.48 27.03 29.22
C ASN A 29 -6.63 27.73 28.13
N GLY A 30 -6.78 27.38 26.86
CA GLY A 30 -6.03 27.99 25.75
C GLY A 30 -6.39 29.47 25.51
N LYS A 31 -5.37 30.33 25.67
CA LYS A 31 -5.34 31.82 25.60
C LYS A 31 -6.41 32.51 24.74
N ASN A 32 -7.10 33.44 25.38
CA ASN A 32 -7.86 34.53 24.79
C ASN A 32 -6.93 35.56 24.14
N ASP A 33 -6.98 35.70 22.82
CA ASP A 33 -6.64 36.95 22.12
C ASP A 33 -7.96 37.54 21.56
N ALA A 34 -8.23 38.81 21.92
CA ALA A 34 -9.52 39.53 21.88
C ALA A 34 -10.03 39.92 20.46
N PRO A 35 -11.22 40.55 20.24
CA PRO A 35 -12.31 40.97 21.15
C PRO A 35 -13.73 40.60 20.61
N ILE A 36 -14.34 39.49 21.07
CA ILE A 36 -15.81 39.26 20.91
C ILE A 36 -16.32 38.60 22.20
N ALA A 37 -16.25 39.34 23.31
CA ALA A 37 -16.49 38.83 24.66
C ALA A 37 -17.97 38.53 24.99
N THR A 38 -18.90 38.63 24.03
CA THR A 38 -20.34 38.40 24.28
C THR A 38 -20.89 37.09 23.66
N ARG A 39 -20.13 36.38 22.80
CA ARG A 39 -20.62 35.17 22.09
C ARG A 39 -20.07 33.81 22.58
N THR A 40 -19.04 33.76 23.42
CA THR A 40 -18.31 32.52 23.77
C THR A 40 -18.54 32.00 25.21
N GLY A 41 -19.38 32.66 26.00
CA GLY A 41 -19.68 32.26 27.38
C GLY A 41 -20.19 30.82 27.50
N GLY A 42 -19.40 29.96 28.14
CA GLY A 42 -19.78 28.57 28.43
C GLY A 42 -19.33 27.50 27.43
N LYS A 43 -18.49 27.81 26.42
CA LYS A 43 -17.91 26.81 25.50
C LYS A 43 -17.17 25.69 26.24
N ALA A 44 -16.27 26.03 27.16
CA ALA A 44 -15.51 25.06 27.95
C ALA A 44 -16.43 24.16 28.80
N LYS A 45 -17.45 24.75 29.45
CA LYS A 45 -18.46 24.00 30.20
C LYS A 45 -19.24 23.05 29.29
N GLY A 46 -19.58 23.48 28.07
CA GLY A 46 -20.23 22.64 27.06
C GLY A 46 -19.40 21.44 26.63
N ILE A 47 -18.09 21.63 26.39
CA ILE A 47 -17.16 20.53 26.07
C ILE A 47 -17.16 19.49 27.19
N VAL A 48 -16.97 19.92 28.45
CA VAL A 48 -16.95 19.00 29.60
C VAL A 48 -18.27 18.24 29.74
N VAL A 49 -19.41 18.92 29.58
CA VAL A 49 -20.72 18.28 29.64
C VAL A 49 -20.89 17.25 28.52
N CYS A 50 -20.52 17.59 27.28
CA CYS A 50 -20.57 16.64 26.15
C CYS A 50 -19.71 15.40 26.39
N TRP A 51 -18.54 15.56 27.02
CA TRP A 51 -17.68 14.43 27.38
C TRP A 51 -18.38 13.46 28.35
N PHE A 52 -18.97 13.97 29.44
CA PHE A 52 -19.72 13.12 30.38
C PHE A 52 -20.95 12.47 29.74
N LEU A 53 -21.68 13.21 28.90
CA LEU A 53 -22.83 12.68 28.16
C LEU A 53 -22.43 11.55 27.21
N GLY A 54 -21.28 11.64 26.55
CA GLY A 54 -20.73 10.57 25.71
C GLY A 54 -20.21 9.38 26.51
N LEU A 55 -19.64 9.61 27.69
CA LEU A 55 -19.24 8.53 28.59
C LEU A 55 -20.47 7.71 29.03
N GLY A 56 -21.55 8.40 29.43
CA GLY A 56 -22.78 7.76 29.89
C GLY A 56 -23.54 7.00 28.80
N SER A 57 -23.34 7.28 27.51
CA SER A 57 -24.06 6.58 26.44
C SER A 57 -23.51 5.19 26.13
N LEU A 58 -22.30 4.84 26.60
CA LEU A 58 -21.68 3.54 26.29
C LEU A 58 -21.04 2.86 27.50
N VAL A 59 -20.92 3.53 28.65
CA VAL A 59 -20.38 2.93 29.88
C VAL A 59 -21.15 1.68 30.31
N SER A 60 -22.48 1.63 30.17
CA SER A 60 -23.28 0.44 30.50
C SER A 60 -23.03 -0.73 29.56
N TRP A 61 -23.03 -0.48 28.25
CA TRP A 61 -22.76 -1.53 27.27
C TRP A 61 -21.33 -2.06 27.38
N ASN A 62 -20.35 -1.16 27.53
CA ASN A 62 -18.96 -1.54 27.77
C ASN A 62 -18.81 -2.29 29.10
N SER A 63 -19.58 -1.91 30.13
CA SER A 63 -19.61 -2.66 31.38
C SER A 63 -20.13 -4.08 31.18
N MET A 64 -21.21 -4.26 30.44
CA MET A 64 -21.77 -5.59 30.14
C MET A 64 -20.82 -6.51 29.38
N LEU A 65 -20.11 -5.97 28.38
CA LEU A 65 -19.11 -6.76 27.63
C LEU A 65 -17.91 -7.15 28.50
N THR A 66 -17.50 -6.24 29.39
CA THR A 66 -16.31 -6.41 30.24
C THR A 66 -16.52 -7.43 31.36
N ILE A 67 -17.76 -7.63 31.83
CA ILE A 67 -18.13 -8.67 32.82
C ILE A 67 -18.44 -10.03 32.18
N GLY A 68 -18.04 -10.25 30.92
CA GLY A 68 -18.32 -11.48 30.17
C GLY A 68 -17.85 -12.75 30.89
N ASP A 69 -16.72 -12.71 31.59
CA ASP A 69 -16.20 -13.82 32.40
C ASP A 69 -17.16 -14.25 33.53
N TYR A 70 -17.87 -13.30 34.14
CA TYR A 70 -18.95 -13.61 35.09
C TYR A 70 -20.14 -14.27 34.39
N TYR A 71 -20.56 -13.77 33.23
CA TYR A 71 -21.67 -14.35 32.48
C TYR A 71 -21.37 -15.75 31.93
N TYR A 72 -20.13 -16.03 31.51
CA TYR A 72 -19.73 -17.39 31.10
C TYR A 72 -19.76 -18.38 32.28
N THR A 73 -19.53 -17.90 33.50
CA THR A 73 -19.67 -18.71 34.72
C THR A 73 -21.14 -18.99 35.05
N LEU A 74 -22.02 -18.00 34.89
CA LEU A 74 -23.46 -18.11 35.13
C LEU A 74 -24.21 -18.94 34.06
N PHE A 75 -23.79 -18.82 32.80
CA PHE A 75 -24.49 -19.35 31.63
C PHE A 75 -23.56 -20.20 30.74
N PRO A 76 -22.96 -21.28 31.27
CA PRO A 76 -21.93 -22.04 30.55
C PRO A 76 -22.44 -22.73 29.27
N LYS A 77 -23.76 -22.98 29.17
CA LYS A 77 -24.40 -23.57 27.98
C LYS A 77 -24.75 -22.55 26.89
N TYR A 78 -24.59 -21.26 27.16
CA TYR A 78 -24.90 -20.18 26.24
C TYR A 78 -23.62 -19.44 25.86
N HIS A 79 -23.69 -18.56 24.87
CA HIS A 79 -22.56 -17.70 24.47
C HIS A 79 -22.92 -16.22 24.72
N PRO A 80 -22.91 -15.75 25.99
CA PRO A 80 -23.51 -14.47 26.37
C PRO A 80 -23.00 -13.29 25.54
N SER A 81 -21.68 -13.17 25.29
CA SER A 81 -21.13 -12.04 24.53
C SER A 81 -21.73 -11.91 23.12
N ARG A 82 -22.02 -13.03 22.46
CA ARG A 82 -22.59 -13.06 21.11
C ARG A 82 -24.10 -12.84 21.14
N VAL A 83 -24.81 -13.54 22.02
CA VAL A 83 -26.28 -13.45 22.10
C VAL A 83 -26.70 -12.03 22.51
N LEU A 84 -26.04 -11.44 23.52
CA LEU A 84 -26.34 -10.08 23.96
C LEU A 84 -26.08 -9.07 22.84
N THR A 85 -24.98 -9.21 22.09
CA THR A 85 -24.71 -8.35 20.93
C THR A 85 -25.75 -8.51 19.82
N LEU A 86 -26.17 -9.75 19.53
CA LEU A 86 -27.21 -10.03 18.54
C LEU A 86 -28.60 -9.51 18.95
N VAL A 87 -28.85 -9.32 20.25
CA VAL A 87 -30.08 -8.69 20.76
C VAL A 87 -29.95 -7.17 20.75
N TYR A 88 -28.82 -6.61 21.17
CA TYR A 88 -28.62 -5.15 21.22
C TYR A 88 -28.76 -4.50 19.84
N GLN A 89 -28.05 -5.04 18.84
CA GLN A 89 -27.82 -4.34 17.57
C GLN A 89 -29.07 -4.19 16.69
N PRO A 90 -29.96 -5.19 16.52
CA PRO A 90 -31.19 -5.01 15.75
C PRO A 90 -32.12 -3.94 16.33
N PHE A 91 -32.23 -3.88 17.67
CA PHE A 91 -33.06 -2.89 18.34
C PHE A 91 -32.45 -1.48 18.23
N ALA A 92 -31.13 -1.36 18.33
CA ALA A 92 -30.43 -0.09 18.08
C ALA A 92 -30.62 0.37 16.63
N LEU A 93 -30.32 -0.48 15.64
CA LEU A 93 -30.40 -0.15 14.22
C LEU A 93 -31.84 0.15 13.79
N GLY A 94 -32.80 -0.69 14.17
CA GLY A 94 -34.21 -0.52 13.83
C GLY A 94 -34.80 0.77 14.43
N THR A 95 -34.53 1.02 15.72
CA THR A 95 -34.95 2.25 16.39
C THR A 95 -34.30 3.47 15.74
N MET A 96 -33.00 3.42 15.45
CA MET A 96 -32.28 4.52 14.80
C MET A 96 -32.82 4.81 13.39
N ALA A 97 -33.17 3.80 12.60
CA ALA A 97 -33.75 3.97 11.28
C ALA A 97 -35.11 4.69 11.34
N ILE A 98 -35.96 4.30 12.30
CA ILE A 98 -37.26 4.96 12.54
C ILE A 98 -37.06 6.42 12.97
N LEU A 99 -36.13 6.66 13.90
CA LEU A 99 -35.84 8.00 14.43
C LEU A 99 -35.20 8.90 13.37
N ALA A 100 -34.31 8.38 12.51
CA ALA A 100 -33.72 9.13 11.40
C ALA A 100 -34.76 9.48 10.32
N TYR A 101 -35.71 8.58 10.06
CA TYR A 101 -36.81 8.85 9.11
C TYR A 101 -37.82 9.88 9.65
N LYS A 102 -38.13 9.82 10.95
CA LYS A 102 -39.09 10.73 11.62
C LYS A 102 -38.43 11.94 12.31
N GLU A 103 -37.13 12.15 12.12
CA GLU A 103 -36.30 13.14 12.85
C GLU A 103 -36.97 14.52 12.92
N ALA A 104 -37.42 15.05 11.78
CA ALA A 104 -37.98 16.39 11.67
C ALA A 104 -39.27 16.62 12.49
N LYS A 105 -39.94 15.54 12.93
CA LYS A 105 -41.20 15.58 13.68
C LYS A 105 -41.02 15.23 15.17
N ILE A 106 -39.86 14.69 15.56
CA ILE A 106 -39.62 14.20 16.92
C ILE A 106 -38.78 15.22 17.69
N ASN A 107 -39.15 15.44 18.94
CA ASN A 107 -38.45 16.36 19.82
C ASN A 107 -37.15 15.74 20.36
N THR A 108 -35.99 16.33 20.05
CA THR A 108 -34.68 15.77 20.45
C THR A 108 -34.50 15.73 21.97
N ARG A 109 -35.00 16.72 22.71
CA ARG A 109 -34.96 16.74 24.18
C ARG A 109 -35.64 15.53 24.80
N LYS A 110 -36.86 15.24 24.35
CA LYS A 110 -37.63 14.07 24.84
C LYS A 110 -36.91 12.77 24.52
N ARG A 111 -36.35 12.67 23.31
CA ARG A 111 -35.58 11.51 22.87
C ARG A 111 -34.37 11.26 23.77
N ASN A 112 -33.52 12.26 23.99
CA ASN A 112 -32.29 12.10 24.78
C ASN A 112 -32.58 11.85 26.27
N ILE A 113 -33.54 12.55 26.87
CA ILE A 113 -33.93 12.29 28.28
C ILE A 113 -34.50 10.88 28.43
N ALA A 114 -35.40 10.45 27.54
CA ALA A 114 -35.95 9.10 27.57
C ALA A 114 -34.85 8.04 27.40
N GLY A 115 -33.89 8.27 26.50
CA GLY A 115 -32.75 7.38 26.29
C GLY A 115 -31.87 7.24 27.53
N TYR A 116 -31.45 8.35 28.15
CA TYR A 116 -30.64 8.28 29.38
C TYR A 116 -31.39 7.68 30.58
N ILE A 117 -32.69 7.96 30.73
CA ILE A 117 -33.53 7.31 31.75
C ILE A 117 -33.61 5.81 31.50
N LEU A 118 -33.78 5.39 30.23
CA LEU A 118 -33.84 3.98 29.87
C LEU A 118 -32.50 3.27 30.10
N PHE A 119 -31.37 3.93 29.85
CA PHE A 119 -30.04 3.47 30.22
C PHE A 119 -29.95 3.22 31.75
N THR A 120 -30.25 4.24 32.56
CA THR A 120 -30.22 4.14 34.04
C THR A 120 -31.16 3.07 34.59
N ALA A 121 -32.38 2.97 34.05
CA ALA A 121 -33.35 1.96 34.46
C ALA A 121 -32.88 0.55 34.09
N SER A 122 -32.29 0.38 32.92
CA SER A 122 -31.81 -0.91 32.42
C SER A 122 -30.59 -1.42 33.21
N THR A 123 -29.62 -0.55 33.53
CA THR A 123 -28.48 -0.91 34.39
C THR A 123 -28.91 -1.25 35.81
N LEU A 124 -29.83 -0.48 36.39
CA LEU A 124 -30.42 -0.78 37.70
C LEU A 124 -31.16 -2.12 37.69
N MET A 125 -31.92 -2.43 36.62
CA MET A 125 -32.60 -3.71 36.48
C MET A 125 -31.64 -4.89 36.40
N LEU A 126 -30.45 -4.75 35.82
CA LEU A 126 -29.42 -5.81 35.88
C LEU A 126 -29.01 -6.13 37.32
N MET A 127 -28.84 -5.11 38.17
CA MET A 127 -28.54 -5.30 39.59
C MET A 127 -29.71 -5.98 40.31
N VAL A 128 -30.95 -5.59 40.01
CA VAL A 128 -32.14 -6.22 40.59
C VAL A 128 -32.25 -7.69 40.17
N VAL A 129 -31.98 -8.03 38.91
CA VAL A 129 -31.97 -9.42 38.42
C VAL A 129 -30.90 -10.24 39.13
N ASP A 130 -29.69 -9.72 39.33
CA ASP A 130 -28.65 -10.42 40.09
C ASP A 130 -29.08 -10.68 41.54
N LEU A 131 -29.66 -9.68 42.20
CA LEU A 131 -30.14 -9.78 43.58
C LEU A 131 -31.30 -10.78 43.71
N ALA A 132 -32.31 -10.68 42.84
CA ALA A 132 -33.51 -11.53 42.85
C ALA A 132 -33.17 -13.01 42.56
N THR A 133 -32.15 -13.26 41.73
CA THR A 133 -31.71 -14.61 41.38
C THR A 133 -30.64 -15.14 42.34
N SER A 134 -30.19 -14.33 43.30
CA SER A 134 -29.02 -14.63 44.14
C SER A 134 -27.77 -15.02 43.33
N GLY A 135 -27.63 -14.49 42.11
CA GLY A 135 -26.55 -14.84 41.17
C GLY A 135 -26.63 -16.29 40.65
N ARG A 136 -27.81 -16.93 40.68
CA ARG A 136 -28.04 -18.26 40.11
C ARG A 136 -28.34 -18.16 38.61
N GLY A 137 -27.67 -19.00 37.82
CA GLY A 137 -27.91 -19.10 36.38
C GLY A 137 -29.23 -19.78 36.04
N GLY A 138 -29.58 -19.80 34.76
CA GLY A 138 -30.81 -20.43 34.26
C GLY A 138 -31.36 -19.72 33.03
N ILE A 139 -32.36 -20.34 32.37
CA ILE A 139 -32.95 -19.78 31.15
C ILE A 139 -33.76 -18.51 31.44
N GLY A 140 -34.48 -18.45 32.57
CA GLY A 140 -35.27 -17.28 32.98
C GLY A 140 -34.42 -16.02 33.19
N PRO A 141 -33.37 -16.04 34.05
CA PRO A 141 -32.45 -14.92 34.20
C PRO A 141 -31.76 -14.51 32.90
N PHE A 142 -31.39 -15.48 32.05
CA PHE A 142 -30.76 -15.20 30.76
C PHE A 142 -31.70 -14.47 29.79
N VAL A 143 -32.96 -14.89 29.69
CA VAL A 143 -34.00 -14.21 28.90
C VAL A 143 -34.28 -12.81 29.45
N GLY A 144 -34.32 -12.64 30.78
CA GLY A 144 -34.46 -11.34 31.42
C GLY A 144 -33.32 -10.38 31.08
N ILE A 145 -32.07 -10.87 31.11
CA ILE A 145 -30.90 -10.08 30.68
C ILE A 145 -31.01 -9.72 29.19
N CYS A 146 -31.46 -10.64 28.32
CA CYS A 146 -31.66 -10.33 26.90
C CYS A 146 -32.70 -9.23 26.69
N ALA A 147 -33.82 -9.24 27.43
CA ALA A 147 -34.83 -8.20 27.37
C ALA A 147 -34.27 -6.82 27.78
N ILE A 148 -33.44 -6.78 28.84
CA ILE A 148 -32.76 -5.56 29.27
C ILE A 148 -31.77 -5.08 28.20
N VAL A 149 -31.07 -5.99 27.53
CA VAL A 149 -30.17 -5.64 26.42
C VAL A 149 -30.89 -5.06 25.21
N ALA A 150 -32.09 -5.54 24.89
CA ALA A 150 -32.92 -4.91 23.87
C ALA A 150 -33.26 -3.45 24.25
N ALA A 151 -33.55 -3.19 25.53
CA ALA A 151 -33.79 -1.85 26.04
C ALA A 151 -32.55 -0.94 25.94
N PHE A 152 -31.34 -1.48 26.18
CA PHE A 152 -30.09 -0.74 25.93
C PHE A 152 -29.92 -0.35 24.46
N GLY A 153 -30.24 -1.25 23.52
CA GLY A 153 -30.20 -0.93 22.09
C GLY A 153 -31.16 0.21 21.73
N VAL A 154 -32.39 0.19 22.28
CA VAL A 154 -33.36 1.29 22.11
C VAL A 154 -32.83 2.59 22.73
N ALA A 155 -32.25 2.54 23.93
CA ALA A 155 -31.68 3.69 24.62
C ALA A 155 -30.54 4.34 23.83
N ASP A 156 -29.63 3.54 23.29
CA ASP A 156 -28.50 3.99 22.47
C ASP A 156 -28.96 4.70 21.21
N ALA A 157 -29.91 4.13 20.48
CA ALA A 157 -30.50 4.78 19.32
C ALA A 157 -31.14 6.12 19.66
N HIS A 158 -31.75 6.26 20.84
CA HIS A 158 -32.31 7.52 21.30
C HIS A 158 -31.20 8.55 21.59
N VAL A 159 -30.22 8.20 22.43
CA VAL A 159 -29.18 9.13 22.86
C VAL A 159 -28.18 9.44 21.75
N GLN A 160 -27.58 8.43 21.12
CA GLN A 160 -26.49 8.61 20.18
C GLN A 160 -26.94 9.40 18.95
N GLY A 161 -28.05 9.02 18.33
CA GLY A 161 -28.56 9.78 17.18
C GLY A 161 -29.13 11.15 17.55
N GLY A 162 -29.70 11.32 18.75
CA GLY A 162 -30.23 12.61 19.20
C GLY A 162 -29.12 13.61 19.53
N MET A 163 -28.09 13.18 20.27
CA MET A 163 -26.93 14.00 20.60
C MET A 163 -26.09 14.34 19.38
N VAL A 164 -25.77 13.36 18.52
CA VAL A 164 -24.99 13.58 17.29
C VAL A 164 -25.74 14.49 16.31
N GLY A 165 -27.06 14.33 16.21
CA GLY A 165 -27.89 15.27 15.46
C GLY A 165 -27.81 16.71 16.00
N ASP A 166 -28.01 16.89 17.30
CA ASP A 166 -27.95 18.22 17.94
C ASP A 166 -26.57 18.88 17.77
N MET A 167 -25.48 18.13 17.94
CA MET A 167 -24.13 18.67 17.86
C MET A 167 -23.66 18.95 16.42
N ALA A 168 -24.31 18.35 15.41
CA ALA A 168 -23.93 18.49 14.01
C ALA A 168 -24.05 19.94 13.50
N PHE A 169 -24.94 20.75 14.08
CA PHE A 169 -25.09 22.18 13.78
C PHE A 169 -24.41 23.11 14.79
N MET A 170 -23.67 22.56 15.76
CA MET A 170 -22.94 23.31 16.79
C MET A 170 -21.44 23.38 16.46
N CYS A 171 -20.61 23.69 17.46
CA CYS A 171 -19.16 23.63 17.34
C CYS A 171 -18.67 22.16 17.17
N PRO A 172 -17.76 21.87 16.23
CA PRO A 172 -17.19 20.52 16.04
C PRO A 172 -16.55 19.92 17.31
N GLU A 173 -16.06 20.77 18.21
CA GLU A 173 -15.45 20.38 19.48
C GLU A 173 -16.44 19.69 20.42
N PHE A 174 -17.74 20.00 20.34
CA PHE A 174 -18.78 19.32 21.12
C PHE A 174 -18.97 17.88 20.63
N MET A 175 -19.09 17.71 19.31
CA MET A 175 -19.16 16.40 18.66
C MET A 175 -17.94 15.55 19.02
N GLN A 176 -16.74 16.12 18.86
CA GLN A 176 -15.49 15.45 19.15
C GLN A 176 -15.38 15.05 20.63
N SER A 177 -15.77 15.94 21.55
CA SER A 177 -15.74 15.68 22.99
C SER A 177 -16.72 14.58 23.41
N PHE A 178 -17.93 14.55 22.83
CA PHE A 178 -18.89 13.47 23.05
C PHE A 178 -18.35 12.12 22.59
N PHE A 179 -17.76 12.05 21.39
CA PHE A 179 -17.13 10.81 20.90
C PHE A 179 -15.87 10.42 21.68
N ALA A 180 -15.13 11.38 22.24
CA ALA A 180 -14.04 11.07 23.16
C ALA A 180 -14.55 10.52 24.50
N GLY A 181 -15.69 11.02 25.00
CA GLY A 181 -16.39 10.44 26.16
C GLY A 181 -16.82 8.99 25.91
N LEU A 182 -17.38 8.72 24.73
CA LEU A 182 -17.73 7.36 24.26
C LEU A 182 -16.54 6.41 24.36
N ALA A 183 -15.36 6.79 23.85
CA ALA A 183 -14.14 5.97 23.96
C ALA A 183 -13.59 5.88 25.39
N ALA A 184 -13.68 6.96 26.16
CA ALA A 184 -13.26 6.98 27.56
C ALA A 184 -14.03 5.96 28.39
N SER A 185 -15.30 5.71 28.06
CA SER A 185 -16.09 4.67 28.71
C SER A 185 -15.43 3.29 28.58
N GLY A 186 -14.91 2.94 27.39
CA GLY A 186 -14.21 1.67 27.15
C GLY A 186 -12.90 1.54 27.93
N ALA A 187 -12.11 2.63 27.96
CA ALA A 187 -10.85 2.66 28.72
C ALA A 187 -11.11 2.56 30.24
N LEU A 188 -12.11 3.30 30.74
CA LEU A 188 -12.55 3.27 32.12
C LEU A 188 -13.04 1.88 32.53
N THR A 189 -13.86 1.23 31.71
CA THR A 189 -14.39 -0.11 32.01
C THR A 189 -13.29 -1.16 32.04
N SER A 190 -12.32 -1.10 31.10
CA SER A 190 -11.17 -2.00 31.10
C SER A 190 -10.31 -1.82 32.36
N GLY A 191 -10.00 -0.57 32.74
CA GLY A 191 -9.22 -0.26 33.94
C GLY A 191 -9.91 -0.71 35.23
N LEU A 192 -11.20 -0.39 35.37
CA LEU A 192 -12.01 -0.80 36.52
C LEU A 192 -12.11 -2.33 36.63
N ARG A 193 -12.16 -3.07 35.52
CA ARG A 193 -12.18 -4.54 35.56
C ARG A 193 -10.87 -5.12 36.04
N LEU A 194 -9.73 -4.57 35.62
CA LEU A 194 -8.42 -4.99 36.11
C LEU A 194 -8.28 -4.73 37.62
N ILE A 195 -8.72 -3.55 38.07
CA ILE A 195 -8.70 -3.18 39.49
C ILE A 195 -9.61 -4.10 40.31
N THR A 196 -10.85 -4.32 39.86
CA THR A 196 -11.80 -5.17 40.60
C THR A 196 -11.38 -6.63 40.63
N LYS A 197 -10.80 -7.15 39.55
CA LYS A 197 -10.24 -8.52 39.54
C LYS A 197 -9.09 -8.64 40.53
N ALA A 198 -8.16 -7.69 40.53
CA ALA A 198 -7.04 -7.67 41.49
C ALA A 198 -7.50 -7.49 42.96
N ALA A 199 -8.50 -6.63 43.19
CA ALA A 199 -9.00 -6.31 44.53
C ALA A 199 -9.83 -7.44 45.16
N PHE A 200 -10.60 -8.19 44.36
CA PHE A 200 -11.56 -9.19 44.86
C PHE A 200 -11.13 -10.65 44.65
N ASP A 201 -9.97 -10.93 44.06
CA ASP A 201 -9.49 -12.29 43.71
C ASP A 201 -9.45 -13.24 44.91
N LYS A 202 -9.19 -12.71 46.12
CA LYS A 202 -9.08 -13.48 47.37
C LYS A 202 -10.37 -13.51 48.22
N SER A 203 -11.47 -12.94 47.73
CA SER A 203 -12.71 -12.80 48.52
C SER A 203 -13.79 -13.84 48.16
N LYS A 204 -14.54 -14.34 49.16
CA LYS A 204 -15.72 -15.19 48.92
C LYS A 204 -16.76 -14.39 48.10
N ASN A 205 -17.19 -14.95 46.97
CA ASN A 205 -18.04 -14.30 45.95
C ASN A 205 -17.42 -13.04 45.31
N GLY A 206 -16.08 -12.98 45.20
CA GLY A 206 -15.35 -11.84 44.64
C GLY A 206 -15.79 -11.37 43.25
N PRO A 207 -15.94 -12.25 42.25
CA PRO A 207 -16.40 -11.87 40.92
C PRO A 207 -17.76 -11.18 40.93
N ARG A 208 -18.71 -11.68 41.72
CA ARG A 208 -20.06 -11.10 41.87
C ARG A 208 -20.04 -9.73 42.54
N LYS A 209 -19.27 -9.57 43.63
CA LYS A 209 -19.09 -8.27 44.29
C LYS A 209 -18.47 -7.23 43.36
N GLY A 210 -17.49 -7.64 42.55
CA GLY A 210 -16.90 -6.80 41.51
C GLY A 210 -17.91 -6.36 40.45
N VAL A 211 -18.78 -7.27 39.98
CA VAL A 211 -19.84 -6.94 39.01
C VAL A 211 -20.88 -5.98 39.60
N MET A 212 -21.30 -6.18 40.85
CA MET A 212 -22.28 -5.30 41.50
C MET A 212 -21.75 -3.88 41.72
N LEU A 213 -20.49 -3.73 42.14
CA LEU A 213 -19.84 -2.43 42.25
C LEU A 213 -19.75 -1.74 40.89
N PHE A 214 -19.41 -2.51 39.86
CA PHE A 214 -19.23 -2.01 38.51
C PHE A 214 -20.53 -1.54 37.86
N LEU A 215 -21.62 -2.31 37.99
CA LEU A 215 -22.95 -1.89 37.55
C LEU A 215 -23.47 -0.68 38.34
N GLY A 216 -23.13 -0.57 39.63
CA GLY A 216 -23.47 0.60 40.45
C GLY A 216 -22.80 1.89 39.96
N ILE A 217 -21.50 1.84 39.62
CA ILE A 217 -20.77 2.99 39.04
C ILE A 217 -21.40 3.41 37.72
N SER A 218 -21.73 2.46 36.84
CA SER A 218 -22.36 2.75 35.55
C SER A 218 -23.76 3.36 35.72
N THR A 219 -24.58 2.82 36.63
CA THR A 219 -25.92 3.36 36.94
C THR A 219 -25.83 4.81 37.43
N PHE A 220 -24.86 5.11 38.31
CA PHE A 220 -24.64 6.46 38.80
C PHE A 220 -24.18 7.42 37.68
N ALA A 221 -23.26 6.99 36.82
CA ALA A 221 -22.78 7.79 35.69
C ALA A 221 -23.91 8.13 34.70
N GLU A 222 -24.79 7.17 34.41
CA GLU A 222 -25.96 7.37 33.54
C GLU A 222 -27.00 8.30 34.19
N PHE A 223 -27.26 8.12 35.48
CA PHE A 223 -28.15 9.01 36.22
C PHE A 223 -27.63 10.45 36.22
N LEU A 224 -26.32 10.63 36.38
CA LEU A 224 -25.68 11.94 36.24
C LEU A 224 -25.88 12.52 34.83
N CYS A 225 -25.84 11.70 33.77
CA CYS A 225 -26.13 12.16 32.42
C CYS A 225 -27.58 12.65 32.24
N VAL A 226 -28.56 12.03 32.90
CA VAL A 226 -29.94 12.55 32.94
C VAL A 226 -29.95 13.96 33.53
N LEU A 227 -29.28 14.18 34.66
CA LEU A 227 -29.23 15.49 35.30
C LEU A 227 -28.49 16.54 34.45
N LEU A 228 -27.33 16.17 33.90
CA LEU A 228 -26.52 17.03 33.05
C LEU A 228 -27.29 17.46 31.79
N TYR A 229 -27.97 16.53 31.11
CA TYR A 229 -28.75 16.86 29.92
C TYR A 229 -30.05 17.60 30.24
N ALA A 230 -30.75 17.26 31.32
CA ALA A 230 -32.04 17.88 31.65
C ALA A 230 -31.89 19.32 32.17
N TYR A 231 -30.86 19.60 32.96
CA TYR A 231 -30.74 20.85 33.71
C TYR A 231 -29.56 21.74 33.31
N LEU A 232 -28.41 21.16 32.94
CA LEU A 232 -27.18 21.94 32.70
C LEU A 232 -27.00 22.27 31.22
N PHE A 233 -27.05 21.27 30.34
CA PHE A 233 -26.76 21.41 28.91
C PHE A 233 -27.64 22.45 28.18
N PRO A 234 -28.98 22.47 28.34
CA PRO A 234 -29.84 23.43 27.65
C PRO A 234 -29.66 24.87 28.15
N LYS A 235 -29.14 25.06 29.38
CA LYS A 235 -28.95 26.37 29.99
C LYS A 235 -27.64 27.06 29.58
N LEU A 236 -26.72 26.35 28.92
CA LEU A 236 -25.45 26.92 28.48
C LEU A 236 -25.66 28.00 27.40
N PRO A 237 -25.10 29.22 27.53
CA PRO A 237 -25.34 30.32 26.58
C PRO A 237 -25.01 29.97 25.12
N ILE A 238 -23.89 29.27 24.90
CA ILE A 238 -23.48 28.80 23.57
C ILE A 238 -24.46 27.79 22.96
N VAL A 239 -25.04 26.89 23.78
CA VAL A 239 -26.04 25.91 23.33
C VAL A 239 -27.35 26.61 22.98
N LYS A 240 -27.78 27.58 23.79
CA LYS A 240 -28.95 28.42 23.51
C LYS A 240 -28.80 29.16 22.19
N TYR A 241 -27.62 29.72 21.92
CA TYR A 241 -27.32 30.41 20.67
C TYR A 241 -27.51 29.48 19.45
N TYR A 242 -26.85 28.32 19.43
CA TYR A 242 -26.96 27.39 18.30
C TYR A 242 -28.37 26.83 18.10
N ARG A 243 -29.09 26.54 19.20
CA ARG A 243 -30.48 26.09 19.14
C ARG A 243 -31.42 27.19 18.65
N SER A 244 -31.20 28.45 19.05
CA SER A 244 -31.99 29.59 18.55
C SER A 244 -31.72 29.84 17.06
N LYS A 245 -30.46 29.71 16.63
CA LYS A 245 -30.08 29.78 15.22
C LYS A 245 -30.75 28.67 14.40
N ALA A 246 -30.68 27.42 14.86
CA ALA A 246 -31.35 26.31 14.19
C ALA A 246 -32.88 26.51 14.10
N ALA A 247 -33.51 27.08 15.13
CA ALA A 247 -34.94 27.42 15.11
C ALA A 247 -35.26 28.49 14.05
N SER A 248 -34.44 29.54 13.94
CA SER A 248 -34.59 30.57 12.88
C SER A 248 -34.38 30.02 11.47
N GLU A 249 -33.63 28.92 11.33
CA GLU A 249 -33.43 28.21 10.06
C GLU A 249 -34.53 27.16 9.78
N GLY A 250 -35.59 27.12 10.61
CA GLY A 250 -36.77 26.27 10.41
C GLY A 250 -36.74 24.94 11.17
N SER A 251 -35.82 24.75 12.12
CA SER A 251 -35.74 23.51 12.91
C SER A 251 -36.84 23.44 13.97
N LYS A 252 -37.69 22.39 13.92
CA LYS A 252 -38.73 22.13 14.91
C LYS A 252 -38.23 21.31 16.12
N THR A 253 -37.06 20.67 15.99
CA THR A 253 -36.54 19.69 16.97
C THR A 253 -36.04 20.34 18.27
N VAL A 254 -35.65 21.61 18.22
CA VAL A 254 -35.04 22.39 19.32
C VAL A 254 -36.04 23.21 20.14
N SER A 255 -37.33 23.19 19.78
CA SER A 255 -38.39 24.03 20.38
C SER A 255 -38.56 23.82 21.91
N ALA A 256 -38.62 22.56 22.37
CA ALA A 256 -38.74 22.27 23.81
C ALA A 256 -37.45 22.56 24.59
N ASP A 257 -36.30 22.51 23.94
CA ASP A 257 -35.02 22.86 24.55
C ASP A 257 -34.89 24.37 24.79
N LEU A 258 -35.39 25.19 23.86
CA LEU A 258 -35.47 26.64 24.02
C LEU A 258 -36.44 27.02 25.14
N ALA A 259 -37.59 26.37 25.22
CA ALA A 259 -38.54 26.55 26.33
C ALA A 259 -37.91 26.18 27.69
N ALA A 260 -37.21 25.04 27.77
CA ALA A 260 -36.49 24.63 28.99
C ALA A 260 -35.31 25.56 29.35
N ALA A 261 -34.77 26.29 28.37
CA ALA A 261 -33.75 27.31 28.55
C ALA A 261 -34.31 28.70 28.94
N GLY A 262 -35.64 28.85 29.02
CA GLY A 262 -36.32 30.09 29.35
C GLY A 262 -36.52 31.06 28.17
N ILE A 263 -36.38 30.58 26.92
CA ILE A 263 -36.57 31.37 25.70
C ILE A 263 -37.91 30.96 25.08
N GLN A 264 -38.90 31.86 25.11
CA GLN A 264 -40.15 31.67 24.36
C GLN A 264 -39.90 32.02 22.89
N THR A 265 -40.23 31.09 21.99
CA THR A 265 -40.30 31.40 20.56
C THR A 265 -41.60 32.18 20.33
N PRO A 266 -41.60 33.30 19.59
CA PRO A 266 -42.84 33.98 19.25
C PRO A 266 -43.67 33.08 18.35
N ALA A 267 -44.59 32.34 18.94
CA ALA A 267 -45.73 31.77 18.24
C ALA A 267 -46.76 32.91 18.07
N ASP A 268 -47.23 33.10 16.83
CA ASP A 268 -48.48 33.78 16.44
C ASP A 268 -48.48 35.24 15.95
N HIS A 269 -47.36 35.90 15.67
CA HIS A 269 -47.38 37.17 14.90
C HIS A 269 -46.32 37.23 13.80
N GLN A 270 -46.64 36.68 12.62
CA GLN A 270 -46.33 37.27 11.30
C GLN A 270 -46.83 36.35 10.17
N ALA A 271 -48.15 36.36 9.99
CA ALA A 271 -48.74 36.14 8.67
C ALA A 271 -48.65 37.48 7.90
N ALA A 272 -47.48 37.85 7.37
CA ALA A 272 -47.29 38.88 6.34
C ALA A 272 -45.79 39.16 6.06
N ALA A 273 -45.11 38.24 5.38
CA ALA A 273 -44.04 38.52 4.43
C ALA A 273 -43.64 37.18 3.80
N VAL A 274 -44.01 36.95 2.55
CA VAL A 274 -43.57 35.78 1.77
C VAL A 274 -42.08 35.97 1.45
N VAL A 275 -41.21 35.72 2.42
CA VAL A 275 -39.83 35.32 2.13
C VAL A 275 -39.90 33.81 1.97
N LYS A 276 -39.80 33.31 0.73
CA LYS A 276 -39.61 31.88 0.45
C LYS A 276 -38.45 31.38 1.30
N SER A 277 -38.75 30.73 2.42
CA SER A 277 -37.74 29.98 3.18
C SER A 277 -37.11 28.98 2.20
N PRO A 278 -35.78 28.99 1.99
CA PRO A 278 -35.16 28.10 1.03
C PRO A 278 -35.50 26.65 1.35
N GLU A 279 -35.89 25.89 0.33
CA GLU A 279 -36.39 24.53 0.46
C GLU A 279 -35.34 23.63 1.14
N ARG A 280 -35.69 23.03 2.30
CA ARG A 280 -34.81 22.10 3.04
C ARG A 280 -34.54 20.87 2.17
N LEU A 281 -33.27 20.47 2.05
CA LEU A 281 -32.91 19.22 1.36
C LEU A 281 -33.58 18.00 2.01
N SER A 282 -34.11 17.10 1.19
CA SER A 282 -34.68 15.84 1.67
C SER A 282 -33.60 14.90 2.23
N ASN A 283 -33.96 14.01 3.17
CA ASN A 283 -33.02 13.02 3.72
C ASN A 283 -32.34 12.17 2.62
N LYS A 284 -33.04 11.91 1.51
CA LYS A 284 -32.48 11.21 0.35
C LYS A 284 -31.38 12.03 -0.32
N GLN A 285 -31.63 13.32 -0.59
CA GLN A 285 -30.64 14.22 -1.20
C GLN A 285 -29.42 14.41 -0.29
N LEU A 286 -29.63 14.59 1.03
CA LEU A 286 -28.55 14.69 2.01
C LEU A 286 -27.69 13.43 2.04
N LEU A 287 -28.31 12.25 1.97
CA LEU A 287 -27.57 10.99 1.90
C LEU A 287 -26.77 10.86 0.60
N PHE A 288 -27.36 11.17 -0.55
CA PHE A 288 -26.65 11.09 -1.84
C PHE A 288 -25.45 12.04 -1.92
N GLN A 289 -25.55 13.25 -1.34
CA GLN A 289 -24.45 14.21 -1.32
C GLN A 289 -23.30 13.86 -0.35
N ASN A 290 -23.55 12.98 0.63
CA ASN A 290 -22.60 12.59 1.67
C ASN A 290 -22.45 11.06 1.78
N ILE A 291 -22.70 10.35 0.68
CA ILE A 291 -22.66 8.88 0.64
C ILE A 291 -21.25 8.36 0.91
N ASP A 292 -20.23 9.13 0.53
CA ASP A 292 -18.83 8.90 0.86
C ASP A 292 -18.61 8.84 2.37
N TYR A 293 -19.02 9.89 3.10
CA TYR A 293 -18.89 9.92 4.57
C TYR A 293 -19.74 8.86 5.29
N ALA A 294 -20.91 8.52 4.74
CA ALA A 294 -21.75 7.46 5.28
C ALA A 294 -21.12 6.07 5.09
N LEU A 295 -20.57 5.80 3.90
CA LEU A 295 -19.83 4.57 3.60
C LEU A 295 -18.53 4.48 4.42
N ASP A 296 -17.82 5.60 4.60
CA ASP A 296 -16.64 5.71 5.43
C ASP A 296 -16.91 5.20 6.86
N LEU A 297 -17.94 5.74 7.52
CA LEU A 297 -18.32 5.28 8.86
C LEU A 297 -18.76 3.82 8.88
N TYR A 298 -19.55 3.39 7.90
CA TYR A 298 -19.96 1.98 7.82
C TYR A 298 -18.75 1.05 7.73
N LEU A 299 -17.81 1.32 6.83
CA LEU A 299 -16.61 0.51 6.62
C LEU A 299 -15.67 0.52 7.82
N ILE A 300 -15.51 1.66 8.50
CA ILE A 300 -14.73 1.77 9.75
C ILE A 300 -15.24 0.76 10.79
N TYR A 301 -16.55 0.70 11.01
CA TYR A 301 -17.14 -0.14 12.05
C TYR A 301 -17.33 -1.59 11.62
N VAL A 302 -17.57 -1.88 10.33
CA VAL A 302 -17.57 -3.26 9.80
C VAL A 302 -16.24 -3.94 10.09
N LEU A 303 -15.14 -3.29 9.70
CA LEU A 303 -13.80 -3.82 9.90
C LEU A 303 -13.50 -3.99 11.39
N THR A 304 -13.71 -2.94 12.18
CA THR A 304 -13.37 -2.93 13.60
C THR A 304 -14.10 -4.04 14.35
N LEU A 305 -15.39 -4.22 14.11
CA LEU A 305 -16.21 -5.22 14.82
C LEU A 305 -16.03 -6.64 14.28
N SER A 306 -15.49 -6.80 13.07
CA SER A 306 -15.05 -8.11 12.56
C SER A 306 -13.83 -8.68 13.29
N ILE A 307 -13.04 -7.81 13.93
CA ILE A 307 -11.80 -8.17 14.66
C ILE A 307 -12.03 -8.04 16.17
N PHE A 308 -12.47 -6.88 16.64
CA PHE A 308 -12.64 -6.55 18.05
C PHE A 308 -14.12 -6.63 18.48
N PRO A 309 -14.47 -7.28 19.61
CA PRO A 309 -13.62 -8.06 20.52
C PRO A 309 -13.58 -9.56 20.20
N GLY A 310 -14.42 -10.06 19.27
CA GLY A 310 -14.68 -11.49 19.09
C GLY A 310 -13.46 -12.33 18.71
N PHE A 311 -12.71 -11.90 17.69
CA PHE A 311 -11.49 -12.61 17.26
C PHE A 311 -10.41 -12.61 18.36
N LEU A 312 -10.28 -11.50 19.09
CA LEU A 312 -9.32 -11.34 20.19
C LEU A 312 -9.67 -12.10 21.47
N TYR A 313 -10.87 -12.66 21.60
CA TYR A 313 -11.29 -13.43 22.77
C TYR A 313 -11.25 -14.94 22.50
N GLU A 314 -11.55 -15.35 21.26
CA GLU A 314 -11.76 -16.76 20.90
C GLU A 314 -10.52 -17.42 20.30
N ASN A 315 -9.71 -16.67 19.54
CA ASN A 315 -8.61 -17.24 18.75
C ASN A 315 -7.22 -17.01 19.36
N THR A 316 -7.13 -16.24 20.43
CA THR A 316 -5.90 -15.94 21.19
C THR A 316 -5.89 -16.63 22.57
N GLY A 317 -6.87 -17.51 22.82
CA GLY A 317 -7.22 -18.04 24.15
C GLY A 317 -6.13 -18.84 24.89
N GLU A 318 -5.04 -19.23 24.23
CA GLU A 318 -3.86 -19.82 24.89
C GLU A 318 -2.95 -18.77 25.55
N HIS A 319 -3.14 -17.48 25.25
CA HIS A 319 -2.38 -16.37 25.79
C HIS A 319 -3.24 -15.59 26.81
N GLN A 320 -2.84 -15.53 28.08
CA GLN A 320 -3.58 -14.85 29.16
C GLN A 320 -3.58 -13.30 29.07
N TYR A 321 -3.97 -12.71 27.92
CA TYR A 321 -3.93 -11.26 27.66
C TYR A 321 -5.14 -10.58 26.97
N PRO A 322 -6.34 -11.19 26.77
CA PRO A 322 -7.48 -10.49 26.13
C PRO A 322 -7.83 -9.15 26.80
N LEU A 323 -7.71 -9.06 28.13
CA LEU A 323 -7.93 -7.82 28.88
C LEU A 323 -6.92 -6.71 28.52
N VAL A 324 -5.65 -7.07 28.29
CA VAL A 324 -4.60 -6.12 27.90
C VAL A 324 -4.85 -5.62 26.48
N LEU A 325 -5.20 -6.51 25.55
CA LEU A 325 -5.52 -6.13 24.17
C LEU A 325 -6.74 -5.19 24.13
N ILE A 326 -7.81 -5.52 24.87
CA ILE A 326 -8.99 -4.67 24.96
C ILE A 326 -8.65 -3.30 25.58
N ALA A 327 -7.80 -3.28 26.61
CA ALA A 327 -7.33 -2.02 27.19
C ALA A 327 -6.52 -1.18 26.18
N MET A 328 -5.58 -1.79 25.45
CA MET A 328 -4.76 -1.09 24.46
C MET A 328 -5.60 -0.53 23.31
N TYR A 329 -6.58 -1.30 22.80
CA TYR A 329 -7.55 -0.78 21.83
C TYR A 329 -8.27 0.46 22.34
N ASN A 330 -8.89 0.37 23.53
CA ASN A 330 -9.71 1.44 24.09
C ASN A 330 -8.89 2.70 24.44
N VAL A 331 -7.65 2.55 24.92
CA VAL A 331 -6.76 3.68 25.23
C VAL A 331 -6.33 4.40 23.95
N LEU A 332 -5.92 3.68 22.91
CA LEU A 332 -5.51 4.29 21.66
C LEU A 332 -6.70 4.84 20.85
N ASP A 333 -7.88 4.24 20.96
CA ASP A 333 -9.14 4.80 20.45
C ASP A 333 -9.48 6.13 21.15
N LEU A 334 -9.28 6.23 22.46
CA LEU A 334 -9.46 7.49 23.20
C LEU A 334 -8.46 8.57 22.76
N ILE A 335 -7.16 8.25 22.75
CA ILE A 335 -6.09 9.20 22.38
C ILE A 335 -6.31 9.73 20.96
N SER A 336 -6.63 8.84 20.02
CA SER A 336 -6.77 9.20 18.61
C SER A 336 -7.92 10.14 18.31
N ARG A 337 -8.98 10.14 19.13
CA ARG A 337 -10.12 11.07 18.98
C ARG A 337 -9.75 12.52 19.28
N TYR A 338 -8.61 12.78 19.93
CA TYR A 338 -8.08 14.12 20.16
C TYR A 338 -7.05 14.58 19.12
N LEU A 339 -6.45 13.67 18.34
CA LEU A 339 -5.47 14.01 17.30
C LEU A 339 -5.99 15.05 16.28
N PRO A 340 -7.28 15.01 15.84
CA PRO A 340 -7.82 16.02 14.93
C PRO A 340 -7.86 17.45 15.48
N LEU A 341 -7.61 17.68 16.78
CA LEU A 341 -7.46 19.04 17.33
C LEU A 341 -6.20 19.73 16.85
N VAL A 342 -5.20 18.97 16.43
CA VAL A 342 -3.96 19.49 15.88
C VAL A 342 -4.18 19.73 14.37
N PRO A 343 -4.25 20.99 13.88
CA PRO A 343 -4.78 21.28 12.54
C PRO A 343 -4.02 20.59 11.40
N TRP A 344 -2.70 20.43 11.52
CA TRP A 344 -1.87 19.77 10.50
C TRP A 344 -1.98 18.24 10.49
N LEU A 345 -2.48 17.65 11.59
CA LEU A 345 -2.78 16.21 11.68
C LEU A 345 -4.21 15.90 11.27
N LYS A 346 -5.08 16.88 11.03
CA LYS A 346 -6.48 16.64 10.73
C LYS A 346 -6.70 16.35 9.24
N LEU A 347 -7.21 15.15 8.94
CA LEU A 347 -7.53 14.75 7.57
C LEU A 347 -8.95 15.21 7.21
N GLU A 348 -9.05 16.31 6.45
CA GLU A 348 -10.34 16.84 5.97
C GLU A 348 -10.66 16.44 4.51
N SER A 349 -9.67 15.88 3.81
CA SER A 349 -9.84 15.44 2.42
C SER A 349 -10.77 14.23 2.32
N ARG A 350 -11.91 14.38 1.62
CA ARG A 350 -12.87 13.28 1.34
C ARG A 350 -12.17 12.06 0.72
N LYS A 351 -11.33 12.28 -0.28
CA LYS A 351 -10.54 11.22 -0.93
C LYS A 351 -9.52 10.60 0.03
N GLY A 352 -8.85 11.43 0.83
CA GLY A 352 -7.89 10.97 1.83
C GLY A 352 -8.55 10.07 2.88
N LEU A 353 -9.75 10.43 3.36
CA LEU A 353 -10.51 9.63 4.33
C LEU A 353 -10.88 8.26 3.76
N MET A 354 -11.46 8.22 2.55
CA MET A 354 -11.82 6.96 1.90
C MET A 354 -10.60 6.04 1.71
N ILE A 355 -9.46 6.58 1.25
CA ILE A 355 -8.21 5.81 1.08
C ILE A 355 -7.72 5.27 2.44
N ALA A 356 -7.69 6.11 3.47
CA ALA A 356 -7.26 5.73 4.80
C ALA A 356 -8.18 4.68 5.43
N ILE A 357 -9.47 4.66 5.10
CA ILE A 357 -10.44 3.68 5.61
C ILE A 357 -10.34 2.35 4.86
N LEU A 358 -10.20 2.38 3.54
CA LEU A 358 -10.00 1.18 2.73
C LEU A 358 -8.69 0.47 3.07
N SER A 359 -7.61 1.23 3.34
CA SER A 359 -6.33 0.65 3.73
C SER A 359 -6.40 -0.10 5.07
N ARG A 360 -7.33 0.25 5.97
CA ARG A 360 -7.51 -0.49 7.23
C ARG A 360 -7.92 -1.95 7.00
N PHE A 361 -8.52 -2.31 5.87
CA PHE A 361 -8.85 -3.71 5.58
C PHE A 361 -7.61 -4.61 5.45
N LEU A 362 -6.41 -4.04 5.26
CA LEU A 362 -5.15 -4.77 5.39
C LEU A 362 -4.91 -5.30 6.82
N LEU A 363 -5.61 -4.76 7.83
CA LEU A 363 -5.56 -5.27 9.19
C LEU A 363 -6.22 -6.66 9.31
N VAL A 364 -7.23 -7.00 8.51
CA VAL A 364 -7.87 -8.33 8.58
C VAL A 364 -6.86 -9.46 8.35
N PRO A 365 -6.11 -9.49 7.23
CA PRO A 365 -5.06 -10.49 7.06
C PRO A 365 -3.96 -10.34 8.11
N ALA A 366 -3.54 -9.11 8.48
CA ALA A 366 -2.51 -8.92 9.50
C ALA A 366 -2.88 -9.57 10.84
N PHE A 367 -4.09 -9.35 11.34
CA PHE A 367 -4.61 -9.97 12.56
C PHE A 367 -4.68 -11.50 12.44
N TYR A 368 -5.15 -12.01 11.31
CA TYR A 368 -5.22 -13.45 11.05
C TYR A 368 -3.84 -14.10 11.08
N PHE A 369 -2.82 -13.48 10.48
CA PHE A 369 -1.44 -13.99 10.50
C PHE A 369 -0.81 -13.87 11.87
N THR A 370 -0.95 -12.72 12.54
CA THR A 370 -0.40 -12.52 13.88
C THR A 370 -1.02 -13.45 14.91
N ALA A 371 -2.31 -13.77 14.82
CA ALA A 371 -2.92 -14.75 15.74
C ALA A 371 -2.38 -16.17 15.56
N LYS A 372 -1.86 -16.52 14.38
CA LYS A 372 -1.40 -17.87 14.07
C LYS A 372 0.13 -18.02 14.17
N TYR A 373 0.88 -16.96 13.91
CA TYR A 373 2.34 -16.98 13.77
C TYR A 373 3.07 -15.86 14.52
N GLY A 374 2.35 -14.83 14.95
CA GLY A 374 2.95 -13.66 15.60
C GLY A 374 3.07 -13.80 17.11
N ASP A 375 4.03 -13.09 17.69
CA ASP A 375 4.17 -12.99 19.14
C ASP A 375 3.15 -12.02 19.77
N GLN A 376 3.18 -11.95 21.10
CA GLN A 376 2.28 -11.10 21.88
C GLN A 376 2.46 -9.60 21.59
N GLY A 377 3.68 -9.18 21.23
CA GLY A 377 3.99 -7.78 20.91
C GLY A 377 3.31 -7.32 19.64
N TRP A 378 3.34 -8.14 18.59
CA TRP A 378 2.63 -7.86 17.33
C TRP A 378 1.12 -7.75 17.51
N MET A 379 0.53 -8.62 18.34
CA MET A 379 -0.90 -8.55 18.61
C MET A 379 -1.24 -7.25 19.35
N ILE A 380 -0.45 -6.85 20.35
CA ILE A 380 -0.62 -5.57 21.04
C ILE A 380 -0.49 -4.38 20.08
N PHE A 381 0.51 -4.39 19.18
CA PHE A 381 0.71 -3.33 18.20
C PHE A 381 -0.47 -3.21 17.23
N LEU A 382 -0.91 -4.31 16.62
CA LEU A 382 -2.03 -4.30 15.67
C LEU A 382 -3.33 -3.86 16.33
N VAL A 383 -3.59 -4.29 17.56
CA VAL A 383 -4.75 -3.85 18.35
C VAL A 383 -4.67 -2.36 18.69
N SER A 384 -3.50 -1.87 19.05
CA SER A 384 -3.24 -0.45 19.31
C SER A 384 -3.46 0.40 18.05
N PHE A 385 -2.97 -0.06 16.90
CA PHE A 385 -3.16 0.61 15.62
C PHE A 385 -4.61 0.56 15.13
N LEU A 386 -5.32 -0.56 15.38
CA LEU A 386 -6.75 -0.68 15.11
C LEU A 386 -7.55 0.35 15.90
N GLY A 387 -7.24 0.53 17.20
CA GLY A 387 -7.85 1.56 18.05
C GLY A 387 -7.52 2.97 17.59
N LEU A 388 -6.23 3.25 17.33
CA LEU A 388 -5.75 4.56 16.87
C LEU A 388 -6.45 4.99 15.57
N THR A 389 -6.54 4.11 14.59
CA THR A 389 -7.16 4.43 13.30
C THR A 389 -8.68 4.52 13.39
N ASN A 390 -9.32 3.76 14.29
CA ASN A 390 -10.77 3.80 14.49
C ASN A 390 -11.23 5.17 15.01
N GLY A 391 -10.62 5.64 16.10
CA GLY A 391 -11.03 6.88 16.75
C GLY A 391 -10.68 8.11 15.93
N TYR A 392 -9.48 8.16 15.33
CA TYR A 392 -9.04 9.26 14.48
C TYR A 392 -9.97 9.47 13.27
N LEU A 393 -10.20 8.42 12.46
CA LEU A 393 -10.99 8.55 11.24
C LEU A 393 -12.47 8.83 11.53
N THR A 394 -13.03 8.23 12.59
CA THR A 394 -14.40 8.50 13.04
C THR A 394 -14.62 9.99 13.31
N VAL A 395 -13.71 10.62 14.05
CA VAL A 395 -13.82 12.06 14.38
C VAL A 395 -13.61 12.93 13.15
N CYS A 396 -12.66 12.59 12.28
CA CYS A 396 -12.45 13.33 11.03
C CYS A 396 -13.72 13.34 10.16
N VAL A 397 -14.43 12.21 10.03
CA VAL A 397 -15.69 12.14 9.27
C VAL A 397 -16.79 12.95 9.96
N LEU A 398 -17.06 12.69 11.25
CA LEU A 398 -18.20 13.28 11.97
C LEU A 398 -18.07 14.79 12.24
N THR A 399 -16.85 15.33 12.24
CA THR A 399 -16.62 16.78 12.40
C THR A 399 -16.55 17.53 11.08
N THR A 400 -16.38 16.82 9.95
CA THR A 400 -16.24 17.42 8.62
C THR A 400 -17.54 17.33 7.82
N ALA A 401 -18.26 16.20 7.87
CA ALA A 401 -19.47 15.97 7.07
C ALA A 401 -20.61 16.99 7.31
N PRO A 402 -20.90 17.43 8.55
CA PRO A 402 -21.98 18.41 8.78
C PRO A 402 -21.66 19.85 8.36
N ARG A 403 -20.43 20.15 7.97
CA ARG A 403 -20.01 21.53 7.63
C ARG A 403 -20.69 22.00 6.34
N GLY A 404 -21.19 23.24 6.37
CA GLY A 404 -21.82 23.88 5.20
C GLY A 404 -23.34 23.65 5.09
N TYR A 405 -23.95 22.84 5.96
CA TYR A 405 -25.40 22.63 6.01
C TYR A 405 -26.08 23.56 7.01
N LYS A 406 -27.38 23.83 6.80
CA LYS A 406 -28.21 24.55 7.79
C LYS A 406 -28.55 23.64 8.97
N GLY A 407 -28.95 24.22 10.09
CA GLY A 407 -29.31 23.52 11.33
C GLY A 407 -30.20 22.28 11.14
N PRO A 408 -31.36 22.39 10.45
CA PRO A 408 -32.22 21.24 10.19
C PRO A 408 -31.58 20.13 9.33
N GLU A 409 -30.72 20.51 8.38
CA GLU A 409 -30.05 19.59 7.45
C GLU A 409 -28.87 18.90 8.12
N ALA A 410 -28.06 19.64 8.87
CA ALA A 410 -26.96 19.12 9.68
C ALA A 410 -27.48 18.14 10.75
N ASN A 411 -28.61 18.44 11.41
CA ASN A 411 -29.26 17.53 12.36
C ASN A 411 -29.66 16.20 11.70
N ALA A 412 -30.32 16.27 10.54
CA ALA A 412 -30.71 15.09 9.78
C ALA A 412 -29.49 14.29 9.29
N LEU A 413 -28.45 14.96 8.79
CA LEU A 413 -27.22 14.32 8.35
C LEU A 413 -26.51 13.62 9.52
N GLY A 414 -26.43 14.25 10.69
CA GLY A 414 -25.89 13.62 11.90
C GLY A 414 -26.62 12.33 12.27
N ASN A 415 -27.96 12.32 12.19
CA ASN A 415 -28.77 11.12 12.40
C ASN A 415 -28.50 10.04 11.34
N LEU A 416 -28.38 10.41 10.06
CA LEU A 416 -28.04 9.48 8.98
C LEU A 416 -26.65 8.87 9.19
N LEU A 417 -25.65 9.65 9.58
CA LEU A 417 -24.30 9.15 9.85
C LEU A 417 -24.28 8.13 11.00
N VAL A 418 -25.05 8.35 12.07
CA VAL A 418 -25.21 7.36 13.16
C VAL A 418 -25.91 6.10 12.68
N LEU A 419 -26.91 6.20 11.78
CA LEU A 419 -27.57 5.02 11.20
C LEU A 419 -26.57 4.13 10.43
N TRP A 420 -25.68 4.73 9.65
CA TRP A 420 -24.65 3.99 8.90
C TRP A 420 -23.54 3.45 9.82
N LEU A 421 -23.18 4.19 10.86
CA LEU A 421 -22.29 3.72 11.94
C LEU A 421 -22.85 2.44 12.58
N LEU A 422 -24.11 2.47 13.06
CA LEU A 422 -24.77 1.29 13.65
C LEU A 422 -24.95 0.15 12.65
N GLY A 423 -25.20 0.48 11.37
CA GLY A 423 -25.24 -0.50 10.29
C GLY A 423 -23.91 -1.23 10.14
N GLY A 424 -22.79 -0.50 10.23
CA GLY A 424 -21.45 -1.07 10.18
C GLY A 424 -21.16 -1.96 11.39
N ILE A 425 -21.54 -1.53 12.60
CA ILE A 425 -21.43 -2.34 13.82
C ILE A 425 -22.23 -3.64 13.69
N PHE A 426 -23.48 -3.59 13.24
CA PHE A 426 -24.33 -4.77 13.07
C PHE A 426 -23.76 -5.75 12.04
N SER A 427 -23.27 -5.25 10.91
CA SER A 427 -22.65 -6.05 9.85
C SER A 427 -21.33 -6.69 10.31
N GLY A 428 -20.48 -5.94 11.03
CA GLY A 428 -19.22 -6.45 11.57
C GLY A 428 -19.41 -7.50 12.68
N ALA A 429 -20.48 -7.40 13.48
CA ALA A 429 -20.77 -8.32 14.58
C ALA A 429 -21.28 -9.71 14.12
N LYS A 430 -21.83 -9.84 12.91
CA LYS A 430 -22.14 -11.15 12.33
C LYS A 430 -20.84 -11.77 11.79
N ARG A 431 -20.37 -12.85 12.41
CA ARG A 431 -19.35 -13.73 11.80
C ARG A 431 -19.76 -13.99 10.36
N MET A 432 -19.02 -13.46 9.38
CA MET A 432 -19.19 -13.78 7.97
C MET A 432 -19.14 -15.31 7.84
N PRO A 433 -20.26 -15.98 7.49
CA PRO A 433 -20.14 -17.23 6.77
C PRO A 433 -19.55 -16.86 5.42
N SER A 434 -18.51 -17.57 5.00
CA SER A 434 -18.04 -17.53 3.61
C SER A 434 -19.19 -17.95 2.68
N ARG A 435 -19.96 -16.97 2.18
CA ARG A 435 -20.84 -17.10 1.01
C ARG A 435 -21.26 -15.73 0.47
N GLU A 436 -20.84 -15.48 -0.77
CA GLU A 436 -21.32 -14.56 -1.81
C GLU A 436 -21.53 -13.06 -1.49
N PRO A 437 -20.80 -12.14 -2.16
CA PRO A 437 -21.17 -10.73 -2.20
C PRO A 437 -22.06 -10.44 -3.42
N GLY A 438 -23.35 -10.27 -3.16
CA GLY A 438 -24.26 -9.53 -4.04
C GLY A 438 -24.54 -8.16 -3.43
N LEU A 439 -23.71 -7.15 -3.74
CA LEU A 439 -24.08 -5.76 -3.52
C LEU A 439 -23.61 -4.91 -4.70
N VAL A 440 -24.60 -4.50 -5.51
CA VAL A 440 -24.45 -3.67 -6.69
C VAL A 440 -24.06 -2.25 -6.24
N MET A 441 -22.83 -1.83 -6.57
CA MET A 441 -22.39 -0.43 -6.51
C MET A 441 -22.93 0.31 -7.75
N THR A 442 -23.84 1.27 -7.54
CA THR A 442 -24.21 2.25 -8.56
C THR A 442 -23.15 3.35 -8.61
N VAL A 443 -22.45 3.47 -9.74
CA VAL A 443 -21.44 4.51 -10.04
C VAL A 443 -22.14 5.71 -10.72
N PRO A 444 -21.71 6.97 -10.48
CA PRO A 444 -22.36 8.17 -11.04
C PRO A 444 -22.17 8.28 -12.56
N SER A 445 -23.22 8.76 -13.22
CA SER A 445 -23.29 9.01 -14.66
C SER A 445 -22.47 10.24 -15.08
N GLY A 446 -21.38 10.00 -15.80
CA GLY A 446 -20.60 11.03 -16.49
C GLY A 446 -20.11 10.51 -17.84
N SER A 447 -21.01 10.20 -18.78
CA SER A 447 -20.65 10.07 -20.20
C SER A 447 -21.86 10.42 -21.03
N GLY A 448 -21.69 11.36 -21.97
CA GLY A 448 -22.75 11.92 -22.81
C GLY A 448 -23.30 10.93 -23.84
N VAL A 449 -23.96 9.87 -23.39
CA VAL A 449 -24.67 8.90 -24.24
C VAL A 449 -26.17 9.04 -24.02
N PRO A 450 -27.01 9.15 -25.07
CA PRO A 450 -28.45 9.34 -24.94
C PRO A 450 -29.17 8.25 -24.13
N ALA A 451 -30.17 8.64 -23.36
CA ALA A 451 -30.91 7.82 -22.38
C ALA A 451 -31.50 6.48 -22.89
N PRO A 452 -31.90 6.29 -24.16
CA PRO A 452 -32.40 4.99 -24.65
C PRO A 452 -31.33 3.89 -24.75
N MET A 453 -30.03 4.23 -24.66
CA MET A 453 -28.93 3.28 -24.89
C MET A 453 -28.35 2.64 -23.60
N LEU A 454 -28.81 3.06 -22.41
CA LEU A 454 -28.37 2.49 -21.13
C LEU A 454 -28.90 1.06 -20.88
N GLU A 455 -29.95 0.65 -21.58
CA GLU A 455 -30.76 -0.55 -21.25
C GLU A 455 -30.07 -1.91 -21.53
N GLY A 456 -28.87 -1.91 -22.11
CA GLY A 456 -28.08 -3.11 -22.40
C GLY A 456 -26.70 -3.19 -21.75
N LYS A 457 -26.19 -2.09 -21.16
CA LYS A 457 -24.78 -1.99 -20.70
C LYS A 457 -24.48 -2.98 -19.57
N TYR A 458 -25.34 -3.04 -18.55
CA TYR A 458 -25.14 -3.95 -17.42
C TYR A 458 -25.25 -5.43 -17.80
N LYS A 459 -26.18 -5.76 -18.71
CA LYS A 459 -26.32 -7.12 -19.24
C LYS A 459 -25.07 -7.55 -20.01
N ALA A 460 -24.46 -6.63 -20.77
CA ALA A 460 -23.20 -6.87 -21.48
C ALA A 460 -22.03 -7.06 -20.52
N ILE A 461 -21.91 -6.24 -19.47
CA ILE A 461 -20.89 -6.39 -18.41
C ILE A 461 -21.00 -7.78 -17.77
N ILE A 462 -22.19 -8.18 -17.32
CA ILE A 462 -22.40 -9.49 -16.69
C ILE A 462 -22.08 -10.63 -17.67
N ALA A 463 -22.48 -10.51 -18.94
CA ALA A 463 -22.15 -11.51 -19.95
C ALA A 463 -20.63 -11.62 -20.18
N CYS A 464 -19.91 -10.50 -20.28
CA CYS A 464 -18.45 -10.47 -20.40
C CYS A 464 -17.76 -11.15 -19.20
N TRP A 465 -18.27 -10.95 -17.99
CA TRP A 465 -17.74 -11.59 -16.79
C TRP A 465 -17.84 -13.13 -16.87
N PHE A 466 -19.01 -13.66 -17.22
CA PHE A 466 -19.18 -15.12 -17.39
C PHE A 466 -18.36 -15.68 -18.55
N LEU A 467 -18.23 -14.93 -19.66
CA LEU A 467 -17.40 -15.32 -20.79
C LEU A 467 -15.91 -15.39 -20.40
N GLY A 468 -15.42 -14.43 -19.62
CA GLY A 468 -14.07 -14.45 -19.06
C GLY A 468 -13.85 -15.56 -18.04
N LEU A 469 -14.86 -15.92 -17.25
CA LEU A 469 -14.81 -17.07 -16.34
C LEU A 469 -14.58 -18.37 -17.11
N GLY A 470 -15.38 -18.59 -18.17
CA GLY A 470 -15.36 -19.82 -18.95
C GLY A 470 -14.13 -20.02 -19.83
N SER A 471 -13.38 -18.97 -20.14
CA SER A 471 -12.16 -19.07 -20.97
C SER A 471 -10.95 -19.64 -20.22
N LEU A 472 -10.98 -19.66 -18.88
CA LEU A 472 -9.83 -20.12 -18.08
C LEU A 472 -10.21 -21.16 -17.00
N VAL A 473 -11.50 -21.42 -16.77
CA VAL A 473 -11.96 -22.41 -15.79
C VAL A 473 -11.49 -23.83 -16.13
N SER A 474 -11.43 -24.21 -17.40
CA SER A 474 -10.93 -25.52 -17.89
C SER A 474 -9.47 -25.74 -17.48
N TRP A 475 -8.61 -24.78 -17.84
CA TRP A 475 -7.17 -24.81 -17.56
C TRP A 475 -6.89 -24.79 -16.06
N ASN A 476 -7.55 -23.89 -15.32
CA ASN A 476 -7.41 -23.82 -13.87
C ASN A 476 -7.90 -25.11 -13.19
N SER A 477 -8.92 -25.78 -13.75
CA SER A 477 -9.39 -27.06 -13.22
C SER A 477 -8.34 -28.15 -13.35
N ILE A 478 -7.66 -28.24 -14.49
CA ILE A 478 -6.62 -29.24 -14.75
C ILE A 478 -5.40 -29.05 -13.85
N LEU A 479 -4.97 -27.81 -13.66
CA LEU A 479 -3.86 -27.51 -12.75
C LEU A 479 -4.20 -27.82 -11.29
N THR A 480 -5.46 -27.62 -10.89
CA THR A 480 -5.89 -27.75 -9.49
C THR A 480 -6.13 -29.21 -9.06
N ILE A 481 -6.31 -30.14 -10.00
CA ILE A 481 -6.42 -31.59 -9.73
C ILE A 481 -5.09 -32.33 -9.85
N GLU A 482 -3.96 -31.62 -9.74
CA GLU A 482 -2.62 -32.21 -9.87
C GLU A 482 -2.38 -33.40 -8.93
N ASP A 483 -2.96 -33.37 -7.74
CA ASP A 483 -2.84 -34.44 -6.74
C ASP A 483 -3.46 -35.77 -7.20
N TYR A 484 -4.52 -35.70 -8.00
CA TYR A 484 -5.10 -36.87 -8.66
C TYR A 484 -4.22 -37.38 -9.81
N TYR A 485 -3.59 -36.48 -10.57
CA TYR A 485 -2.65 -36.89 -11.62
C TYR A 485 -1.35 -37.46 -11.06
N TYR A 486 -0.86 -36.97 -9.92
CA TYR A 486 0.30 -37.57 -9.24
C TYR A 486 -0.01 -38.96 -8.68
N ASP A 487 -1.24 -39.21 -8.25
CA ASP A 487 -1.72 -40.54 -7.82
C ASP A 487 -1.78 -41.51 -9.02
N LEU A 488 -2.28 -41.05 -10.17
CA LEU A 488 -2.35 -41.85 -11.41
C LEU A 488 -1.00 -42.08 -12.11
N PHE A 489 -0.12 -41.07 -12.09
CA PHE A 489 1.10 -41.02 -12.90
C PHE A 489 2.34 -40.68 -12.06
N PRO A 490 2.69 -41.49 -11.03
CA PRO A 490 3.75 -41.16 -10.08
C PRO A 490 5.16 -41.09 -10.71
N LYS A 491 5.35 -41.69 -11.90
CA LYS A 491 6.61 -41.65 -12.67
C LYS A 491 6.77 -40.40 -13.55
N PHE A 492 5.70 -39.63 -13.72
CA PHE A 492 5.69 -38.42 -14.54
C PHE A 492 5.55 -37.18 -13.64
N HIS A 493 5.76 -35.99 -14.20
CA HIS A 493 5.57 -34.71 -13.50
C HIS A 493 4.44 -33.91 -14.19
N PRO A 494 3.16 -34.29 -13.98
CA PRO A 494 2.04 -33.82 -14.81
C PRO A 494 1.93 -32.29 -14.87
N SER A 495 2.09 -31.61 -13.74
CA SER A 495 2.04 -30.14 -13.65
C SER A 495 3.02 -29.42 -14.61
N ARG A 496 4.22 -29.99 -14.82
CA ARG A 496 5.24 -29.41 -15.71
C ARG A 496 5.00 -29.80 -17.17
N VAL A 497 4.71 -31.07 -17.40
CA VAL A 497 4.53 -31.60 -18.76
C VAL A 497 3.28 -31.04 -19.41
N LEU A 498 2.15 -30.98 -18.71
CA LEU A 498 0.90 -30.43 -19.25
C LEU A 498 1.06 -28.94 -19.56
N THR A 499 1.80 -28.18 -18.75
CA THR A 499 2.12 -26.77 -19.04
C THR A 499 3.01 -26.63 -20.28
N LEU A 500 4.02 -27.48 -20.43
CA LEU A 500 4.87 -27.53 -21.63
C LEU A 500 4.11 -27.92 -22.90
N VAL A 501 3.00 -28.66 -22.78
CA VAL A 501 2.13 -29.02 -23.90
C VAL A 501 1.13 -27.90 -24.20
N TYR A 502 0.54 -27.27 -23.20
CA TYR A 502 -0.46 -26.22 -23.39
C TYR A 502 0.13 -24.97 -24.09
N GLN A 503 1.27 -24.47 -23.61
CA GLN A 503 1.76 -23.14 -23.98
C GLN A 503 2.23 -22.99 -25.43
N PRO A 504 2.95 -23.95 -26.04
CA PRO A 504 3.34 -23.84 -27.45
C PRO A 504 2.14 -23.80 -28.40
N PHE A 505 1.08 -24.56 -28.10
CA PHE A 505 -0.14 -24.58 -28.92
C PHE A 505 -0.95 -23.29 -28.76
N ALA A 506 -1.03 -22.74 -27.54
CA ALA A 506 -1.63 -21.43 -27.29
C ALA A 506 -0.87 -20.30 -28.02
N LEU A 507 0.46 -20.22 -27.83
CA LEU A 507 1.31 -19.19 -28.44
C LEU A 507 1.35 -19.31 -29.97
N GLY A 508 1.56 -20.52 -30.50
CA GLY A 508 1.62 -20.76 -31.94
C GLY A 508 0.30 -20.41 -32.64
N THR A 509 -0.83 -20.82 -32.05
CA THR A 509 -2.16 -20.47 -32.57
C THR A 509 -2.41 -18.96 -32.48
N MET A 510 -2.05 -18.31 -31.37
CA MET A 510 -2.16 -16.84 -31.24
C MET A 510 -1.33 -16.09 -32.27
N ALA A 511 -0.08 -16.51 -32.53
CA ALA A 511 0.78 -15.89 -33.53
C ALA A 511 0.21 -16.05 -34.95
N LEU A 512 -0.31 -17.24 -35.29
CA LEU A 512 -0.98 -17.50 -36.57
C LEU A 512 -2.24 -16.66 -36.74
N LEU A 513 -3.05 -16.51 -35.68
CA LEU A 513 -4.27 -15.71 -35.70
C LEU A 513 -3.96 -14.21 -35.79
N ALA A 514 -2.96 -13.71 -35.06
CA ALA A 514 -2.52 -12.32 -35.12
C ALA A 514 -1.91 -11.95 -36.50
N TYR A 515 -1.23 -12.89 -37.15
CA TYR A 515 -0.70 -12.70 -38.51
C TYR A 515 -1.81 -12.69 -39.58
N ASN A 516 -2.86 -13.50 -39.41
CA ASN A 516 -3.93 -13.69 -40.41
C ASN A 516 -5.25 -12.94 -40.11
N GLU A 517 -5.27 -12.07 -39.10
CA GLU A 517 -6.49 -11.54 -38.46
C GLU A 517 -7.48 -10.86 -39.42
N ALA A 518 -6.99 -10.26 -40.51
CA ALA A 518 -7.84 -9.62 -41.51
C ALA A 518 -8.77 -10.58 -42.29
N LYS A 519 -8.60 -11.91 -42.15
CA LYS A 519 -9.30 -12.93 -42.96
C LYS A 519 -10.30 -13.80 -42.18
N ILE A 520 -10.20 -13.90 -40.86
CA ILE A 520 -11.00 -14.84 -40.05
C ILE A 520 -12.06 -14.09 -39.23
N ASN A 521 -13.31 -14.54 -39.31
CA ASN A 521 -14.42 -13.94 -38.59
C ASN A 521 -14.37 -14.22 -37.08
N THR A 522 -14.44 -13.17 -36.26
CA THR A 522 -14.29 -13.24 -34.79
C THR A 522 -15.37 -14.08 -34.11
N ARG A 523 -16.61 -14.07 -34.63
CA ARG A 523 -17.70 -14.94 -34.13
C ARG A 523 -17.38 -16.41 -34.25
N LYS A 524 -16.91 -16.84 -35.44
CA LYS A 524 -16.57 -18.24 -35.71
C LYS A 524 -15.42 -18.69 -34.81
N ARG A 525 -14.41 -17.83 -34.63
CA ARG A 525 -13.26 -18.05 -33.75
C ARG A 525 -13.71 -18.29 -32.30
N ASN A 526 -14.49 -17.38 -31.71
CA ASN A 526 -14.91 -17.47 -30.31
C ASN A 526 -15.85 -18.65 -30.05
N ILE A 527 -16.82 -18.93 -30.94
CA ILE A 527 -17.71 -20.10 -30.80
C ILE A 527 -16.91 -21.40 -30.92
N ALA A 528 -16.00 -21.51 -31.90
CA ALA A 528 -15.14 -22.68 -32.04
C ALA A 528 -14.29 -22.92 -30.79
N GLY A 529 -13.72 -21.85 -30.21
CA GLY A 529 -12.94 -21.93 -28.98
C GLY A 529 -13.74 -22.42 -27.77
N TYR A 530 -14.92 -21.85 -27.48
CA TYR A 530 -15.76 -22.31 -26.36
C TYR A 530 -16.31 -23.73 -26.56
N MET A 531 -16.65 -24.13 -27.79
CA MET A 531 -17.04 -25.51 -28.09
C MET A 531 -15.88 -26.47 -27.86
N LEU A 532 -14.66 -26.09 -28.26
CA LEU A 532 -13.46 -26.89 -28.05
C LEU A 532 -13.14 -27.03 -26.56
N PHE A 533 -13.26 -25.96 -25.76
CA PHE A 533 -13.16 -26.04 -24.29
C PHE A 533 -14.12 -27.08 -23.72
N THR A 534 -15.42 -26.95 -24.04
CA THR A 534 -16.46 -27.85 -23.54
C THR A 534 -16.20 -29.30 -23.93
N ALA A 535 -15.83 -29.55 -25.20
CA ALA A 535 -15.55 -30.89 -25.70
C ALA A 535 -14.30 -31.50 -25.05
N SER A 536 -13.24 -30.72 -24.87
CA SER A 536 -12.00 -31.14 -24.23
C SER A 536 -12.20 -31.50 -22.76
N THR A 537 -12.92 -30.68 -21.98
CA THR A 537 -13.19 -30.97 -20.56
C THR A 537 -14.09 -32.20 -20.41
N LEU A 538 -15.08 -32.37 -21.30
CA LEU A 538 -15.90 -33.58 -21.36
C LEU A 538 -15.08 -34.83 -21.72
N MET A 539 -14.09 -34.69 -22.61
CA MET A 539 -13.19 -35.77 -22.99
C MET A 539 -12.29 -36.20 -21.83
N LEU A 540 -11.90 -35.31 -20.90
CA LEU A 540 -11.18 -35.69 -19.67
C LEU A 540 -12.03 -36.61 -18.78
N ILE A 541 -13.32 -36.29 -18.62
CA ILE A 541 -14.28 -37.15 -17.92
C ILE A 541 -14.39 -38.51 -18.64
N GLY A 542 -14.47 -38.50 -19.97
CA GLY A 542 -14.49 -39.71 -20.80
C GLY A 542 -13.24 -40.58 -20.64
N VAL A 543 -12.05 -39.98 -20.63
CA VAL A 543 -10.77 -40.68 -20.42
C VAL A 543 -10.74 -41.34 -19.04
N ASP A 544 -11.19 -40.67 -17.97
CA ASP A 544 -11.29 -41.30 -16.64
C ASP A 544 -12.27 -42.47 -16.61
N LEU A 545 -13.46 -42.32 -17.24
CA LEU A 545 -14.48 -43.36 -17.29
C LEU A 545 -13.99 -44.61 -18.03
N VAL A 546 -13.38 -44.43 -19.22
CA VAL A 546 -12.86 -45.52 -20.05
C VAL A 546 -11.69 -46.24 -19.37
N THR A 547 -10.82 -45.50 -18.69
CA THR A 547 -9.65 -46.08 -18.01
C THR A 547 -9.98 -46.60 -16.62
N SER A 548 -11.20 -46.37 -16.12
CA SER A 548 -11.60 -46.65 -14.74
C SER A 548 -10.66 -46.02 -13.71
N GLY A 549 -10.05 -44.88 -14.02
CA GLY A 549 -9.03 -44.23 -13.18
C GLY A 549 -7.76 -45.06 -13.03
N LYS A 550 -7.39 -45.87 -14.02
CA LYS A 550 -6.10 -46.57 -14.07
C LYS A 550 -5.08 -45.73 -14.83
N GLY A 551 -3.93 -45.48 -14.20
CA GLY A 551 -2.80 -44.80 -14.82
C GLY A 551 -2.16 -45.61 -15.96
N GLY A 552 -1.20 -45.00 -16.67
CA GLY A 552 -0.48 -45.63 -17.78
C GLY A 552 -0.05 -44.64 -18.86
N VAL A 553 0.85 -45.05 -19.75
CA VAL A 553 1.38 -44.16 -20.80
C VAL A 553 0.29 -43.74 -21.80
N GLY A 554 -0.62 -44.65 -22.17
CA GLY A 554 -1.75 -44.34 -23.07
C GLY A 554 -2.70 -43.27 -22.54
N PRO A 555 -3.28 -43.42 -21.33
CA PRO A 555 -4.11 -42.38 -20.70
C PRO A 555 -3.38 -41.04 -20.54
N TYR A 556 -2.08 -41.07 -20.21
CA TYR A 556 -1.26 -39.86 -20.09
C TYR A 556 -1.08 -39.12 -21.41
N ILE A 557 -0.83 -39.84 -22.51
CA ILE A 557 -0.78 -39.27 -23.87
C ILE A 557 -2.15 -38.70 -24.26
N GLY A 558 -3.23 -39.39 -23.92
CA GLY A 558 -4.60 -38.90 -24.12
C GLY A 558 -4.87 -37.57 -23.42
N ILE A 559 -4.45 -37.43 -22.15
CA ILE A 559 -4.57 -36.17 -21.40
C ILE A 559 -3.71 -35.07 -22.06
N CYS A 560 -2.48 -35.37 -22.49
CA CYS A 560 -1.64 -34.40 -23.21
C CYS A 560 -2.29 -33.91 -24.52
N ALA A 561 -2.91 -34.80 -25.29
CA ALA A 561 -3.62 -34.43 -26.51
C ALA A 561 -4.82 -33.50 -26.22
N VAL A 562 -5.57 -33.78 -25.15
CA VAL A 562 -6.66 -32.90 -24.70
C VAL A 562 -6.13 -31.54 -24.24
N VAL A 563 -5.01 -31.50 -23.53
CA VAL A 563 -4.37 -30.25 -23.09
C VAL A 563 -3.85 -29.40 -24.26
N ALA A 564 -3.33 -30.04 -25.32
CA ALA A 564 -2.98 -29.33 -26.55
C ALA A 564 -4.21 -28.67 -27.20
N ALA A 565 -5.35 -29.38 -27.25
CA ALA A 565 -6.61 -28.85 -27.75
C ALA A 565 -7.12 -27.67 -26.90
N LEU A 566 -6.95 -27.71 -25.58
CA LEU A 566 -7.28 -26.60 -24.68
C LEU A 566 -6.40 -25.38 -24.94
N GLY A 567 -5.11 -25.54 -25.24
CA GLY A 567 -4.24 -24.43 -25.64
C GLY A 567 -4.69 -23.78 -26.95
N VAL A 568 -5.14 -24.57 -27.92
CA VAL A 568 -5.74 -24.05 -29.17
C VAL A 568 -7.05 -23.30 -28.86
N ALA A 569 -7.91 -23.85 -28.00
CA ALA A 569 -9.17 -23.23 -27.60
C ALA A 569 -8.94 -21.86 -26.94
N ASP A 570 -7.94 -21.77 -26.06
CA ASP A 570 -7.57 -20.55 -25.35
C ASP A 570 -7.13 -19.44 -26.28
N ALA A 571 -6.25 -19.76 -27.25
CA ALA A 571 -5.85 -18.83 -28.29
C ALA A 571 -7.04 -18.30 -29.12
N HIS A 572 -8.02 -19.17 -29.40
CA HIS A 572 -9.22 -18.74 -30.11
C HIS A 572 -10.06 -17.77 -29.27
N VAL A 573 -10.36 -18.12 -28.02
CA VAL A 573 -11.26 -17.32 -27.16
C VAL A 573 -10.59 -16.07 -26.61
N GLN A 574 -9.42 -16.16 -25.96
CA GLN A 574 -8.80 -14.99 -25.32
C GLN A 574 -8.43 -13.94 -26.35
N GLY A 575 -7.71 -14.31 -27.41
CA GLY A 575 -7.34 -13.32 -28.43
C GLY A 575 -8.54 -12.81 -29.24
N GLY A 576 -9.62 -13.59 -29.38
CA GLY A 576 -10.81 -13.18 -30.12
C GLY A 576 -11.71 -12.26 -29.31
N MET A 577 -11.92 -12.56 -28.02
CA MET A 577 -12.70 -11.73 -27.10
C MET A 577 -11.97 -10.43 -26.75
N VAL A 578 -10.67 -10.47 -26.45
CA VAL A 578 -9.91 -9.25 -26.11
C VAL A 578 -9.87 -8.29 -27.31
N GLY A 579 -9.73 -8.81 -28.53
CA GLY A 579 -9.82 -8.02 -29.76
C GLY A 579 -11.23 -7.47 -30.05
N ASP A 580 -12.29 -8.24 -29.76
CA ASP A 580 -13.68 -7.79 -29.96
C ASP A 580 -14.09 -6.71 -28.94
N LEU A 581 -13.63 -6.83 -27.70
CA LEU A 581 -13.98 -5.90 -26.62
C LEU A 581 -13.17 -4.60 -26.65
N SER A 582 -12.00 -4.57 -27.29
CA SER A 582 -11.08 -3.41 -27.29
C SER A 582 -11.62 -2.18 -28.02
N PHE A 583 -12.48 -2.36 -29.02
CA PHE A 583 -13.14 -1.26 -29.74
C PHE A 583 -14.50 -0.86 -29.14
N MET A 584 -14.91 -1.51 -28.05
CA MET A 584 -16.16 -1.21 -27.34
C MET A 584 -15.89 -0.27 -26.15
N CYS A 585 -16.41 -0.61 -24.96
CA CYS A 585 -16.16 0.12 -23.71
C CYS A 585 -15.04 -0.57 -22.90
N PRO A 586 -14.12 0.18 -22.27
CA PRO A 586 -13.09 -0.39 -21.38
C PRO A 586 -13.66 -1.25 -20.24
N GLU A 587 -14.87 -0.95 -19.78
CA GLU A 587 -15.56 -1.70 -18.72
C GLU A 587 -15.89 -3.14 -19.14
N PHE A 588 -16.07 -3.42 -20.44
CA PHE A 588 -16.32 -4.77 -20.94
C PHE A 588 -15.04 -5.61 -20.93
N VAL A 589 -13.93 -5.03 -21.40
CA VAL A 589 -12.59 -5.64 -21.34
C VAL A 589 -12.26 -5.96 -19.89
N GLN A 590 -12.43 -4.99 -19.00
CA GLN A 590 -12.16 -5.16 -17.57
C GLN A 590 -13.03 -6.23 -16.92
N SER A 591 -14.33 -6.27 -17.25
CA SER A 591 -15.24 -7.30 -16.74
C SER A 591 -14.86 -8.71 -17.23
N PHE A 592 -14.43 -8.86 -18.48
CA PHE A 592 -13.90 -10.12 -19.02
C PHE A 592 -12.63 -10.56 -18.27
N PHE A 593 -11.68 -9.66 -18.03
CA PHE A 593 -10.47 -9.98 -17.26
C PHE A 593 -10.76 -10.29 -15.79
N ALA A 594 -11.75 -9.64 -15.17
CA ALA A 594 -12.19 -10.01 -13.83
C ALA A 594 -12.84 -11.41 -13.81
N GLY A 595 -13.54 -11.81 -14.88
CA GLY A 595 -13.99 -13.19 -15.08
C GLY A 595 -12.82 -14.18 -15.13
N LEU A 596 -11.76 -13.87 -15.89
CA LEU A 596 -10.54 -14.69 -15.99
C LEU A 596 -9.94 -14.98 -14.60
N ALA A 597 -9.80 -13.96 -13.73
CA ALA A 597 -9.32 -14.16 -12.36
C ALA A 597 -10.30 -14.90 -11.45
N ALA A 598 -11.61 -14.66 -11.62
CA ALA A 598 -12.64 -15.35 -10.87
C ALA A 598 -12.60 -16.86 -11.10
N SER A 599 -12.15 -17.31 -12.29
CA SER A 599 -12.02 -18.73 -12.61
C SER A 599 -10.97 -19.42 -11.71
N GLY A 600 -9.86 -18.75 -11.39
CA GLY A 600 -8.81 -19.27 -10.51
C GLY A 600 -9.27 -19.35 -9.06
N ALA A 601 -9.98 -18.33 -8.59
CA ALA A 601 -10.56 -18.31 -7.24
C ALA A 601 -11.64 -19.38 -7.08
N LEU A 602 -12.50 -19.53 -8.10
CA LEU A 602 -13.53 -20.56 -8.17
C LEU A 602 -12.93 -21.97 -8.19
N ALA A 603 -11.92 -22.21 -9.03
CA ALA A 603 -11.22 -23.50 -9.09
C ALA A 603 -10.61 -23.89 -7.73
N SER A 604 -9.96 -22.92 -7.06
CA SER A 604 -9.36 -23.12 -5.73
C SER A 604 -10.42 -23.45 -4.67
N ALA A 605 -11.54 -22.72 -4.66
CA ALA A 605 -12.64 -22.92 -3.73
C ALA A 605 -13.35 -24.27 -3.94
N LEU A 606 -13.66 -24.60 -5.21
CA LEU A 606 -14.27 -25.88 -5.57
C LEU A 606 -13.37 -27.05 -5.23
N ARG A 607 -12.04 -26.92 -5.36
CA ARG A 607 -11.12 -27.99 -4.96
C ARG A 607 -11.08 -28.19 -3.45
N LEU A 608 -11.03 -27.11 -2.66
CA LEU A 608 -11.09 -27.21 -1.20
C LEU A 608 -12.40 -27.86 -0.74
N LEU A 609 -13.52 -27.47 -1.36
CA LEU A 609 -14.83 -28.02 -1.05
C LEU A 609 -14.94 -29.50 -1.43
N THR A 610 -14.51 -29.89 -2.63
CA THR A 610 -14.54 -31.30 -3.06
C THR A 610 -13.64 -32.18 -2.20
N LYS A 611 -12.48 -31.68 -1.76
CA LYS A 611 -11.64 -32.40 -0.79
C LYS A 611 -12.34 -32.59 0.55
N ALA A 612 -12.91 -31.53 1.12
CA ALA A 612 -13.62 -31.59 2.40
C ALA A 612 -14.86 -32.49 2.36
N VAL A 613 -15.61 -32.47 1.25
CA VAL A 613 -16.84 -33.26 1.08
C VAL A 613 -16.54 -34.75 0.93
N PHE A 614 -15.47 -35.12 0.21
CA PHE A 614 -15.17 -36.51 -0.11
C PHE A 614 -14.05 -37.14 0.73
N GLU A 615 -13.49 -36.44 1.72
CA GLU A 615 -12.37 -36.88 2.56
C GLU A 615 -12.60 -38.26 3.21
N LYS A 616 -13.85 -38.55 3.62
CA LYS A 616 -14.23 -39.80 4.29
C LYS A 616 -14.82 -40.86 3.34
N SER A 617 -14.90 -40.60 2.03
CA SER A 617 -15.47 -41.54 1.05
C SER A 617 -14.41 -42.47 0.48
N LYS A 618 -14.76 -43.76 0.30
CA LYS A 618 -13.98 -44.66 -0.58
C LYS A 618 -13.92 -44.07 -2.00
N ASN A 619 -12.73 -44.03 -2.61
CA ASN A 619 -12.43 -43.33 -3.86
C ASN A 619 -12.82 -41.83 -3.85
N GLY A 620 -12.75 -41.17 -2.70
CA GLY A 620 -13.14 -39.78 -2.53
C GLY A 620 -12.39 -38.80 -3.45
N LEU A 621 -11.11 -39.06 -3.72
CA LEU A 621 -10.28 -38.24 -4.61
C LEU A 621 -10.82 -38.22 -6.05
N ARG A 622 -11.07 -39.41 -6.63
CA ARG A 622 -11.63 -39.56 -7.99
C ARG A 622 -13.04 -38.96 -8.09
N LYS A 623 -13.92 -39.23 -7.13
CA LYS A 623 -15.28 -38.65 -7.09
C LYS A 623 -15.25 -37.12 -7.02
N GLY A 624 -14.36 -36.56 -6.22
CA GLY A 624 -14.15 -35.13 -6.12
C GLY A 624 -13.68 -34.50 -7.43
N VAL A 625 -12.75 -35.14 -8.14
CA VAL A 625 -12.26 -34.69 -9.45
C VAL A 625 -13.35 -34.77 -10.52
N MET A 626 -14.12 -35.86 -10.56
CA MET A 626 -15.20 -36.02 -11.54
C MET A 626 -16.31 -34.99 -11.35
N LEU A 627 -16.70 -34.71 -10.10
CA LEU A 627 -17.66 -33.63 -9.80
C LEU A 627 -17.11 -32.26 -10.21
N PHE A 628 -15.82 -32.02 -9.95
CA PHE A 628 -15.18 -30.76 -10.28
C PHE A 628 -15.12 -30.53 -11.80
N LEU A 629 -14.69 -31.52 -12.59
CA LEU A 629 -14.67 -31.44 -14.05
C LEU A 629 -16.07 -31.30 -14.66
N ALA A 630 -17.09 -31.93 -14.06
CA ALA A 630 -18.48 -31.79 -14.50
C ALA A 630 -19.01 -30.36 -14.32
N ILE A 631 -18.69 -29.71 -13.20
CA ILE A 631 -19.05 -28.31 -12.95
C ILE A 631 -18.36 -27.39 -13.96
N SER A 632 -17.06 -27.61 -14.24
CA SER A 632 -16.32 -26.81 -15.24
C SER A 632 -16.89 -26.98 -16.65
N THR A 633 -17.22 -28.21 -17.05
CA THR A 633 -17.86 -28.51 -18.35
C THR A 633 -19.21 -27.78 -18.49
N PHE A 634 -20.02 -27.74 -17.42
CA PHE A 634 -21.29 -27.02 -17.43
C PHE A 634 -21.11 -25.51 -17.59
N LEU A 635 -20.12 -24.91 -16.90
CA LEU A 635 -19.82 -23.48 -17.02
C LEU A 635 -19.34 -23.12 -18.43
N GLU A 636 -18.49 -23.94 -19.03
CA GLU A 636 -18.01 -23.75 -20.41
C GLU A 636 -19.15 -23.85 -21.43
N PHE A 637 -20.05 -24.82 -21.25
CA PHE A 637 -21.25 -24.95 -22.09
C PHE A 637 -22.17 -23.72 -21.96
N LEU A 638 -22.33 -23.19 -20.75
CA LEU A 638 -23.08 -21.94 -20.54
C LEU A 638 -22.43 -20.77 -21.30
N CYS A 639 -21.09 -20.68 -21.36
CA CYS A 639 -20.40 -19.67 -22.15
C CYS A 639 -20.65 -19.79 -23.65
N VAL A 640 -20.76 -21.03 -24.19
CA VAL A 640 -21.20 -21.25 -25.59
C VAL A 640 -22.58 -20.64 -25.81
N LEU A 641 -23.54 -20.90 -24.91
CA LEU A 641 -24.90 -20.36 -25.03
C LEU A 641 -24.93 -18.83 -24.91
N LEU A 642 -24.20 -18.27 -23.93
CA LEU A 642 -24.11 -16.83 -23.71
C LEU A 642 -23.52 -16.11 -24.93
N TYR A 643 -22.44 -16.63 -25.51
CA TYR A 643 -21.81 -16.03 -26.69
C TYR A 643 -22.63 -16.24 -27.97
N ALA A 644 -23.26 -17.40 -28.14
CA ALA A 644 -24.00 -17.71 -29.36
C ALA A 644 -25.35 -16.94 -29.45
N PHE A 645 -26.05 -16.80 -28.32
CA PHE A 645 -27.45 -16.35 -28.31
C PHE A 645 -27.72 -15.04 -27.59
N LEU A 646 -26.92 -14.66 -26.59
CA LEU A 646 -27.17 -13.46 -25.78
C LEU A 646 -26.28 -12.29 -26.19
N PHE A 647 -24.96 -12.46 -26.15
CA PHE A 647 -23.99 -11.38 -26.27
C PHE A 647 -24.10 -10.58 -27.59
N PRO A 648 -24.20 -11.21 -28.79
CA PRO A 648 -24.33 -10.49 -30.06
C PRO A 648 -25.66 -9.74 -30.23
N ARG A 649 -26.68 -10.08 -29.44
CA ARG A 649 -28.02 -9.50 -29.55
C ARG A 649 -28.23 -8.27 -28.67
N LEU A 650 -27.26 -7.94 -27.81
CA LEU A 650 -27.35 -6.78 -26.92
C LEU A 650 -27.27 -5.46 -27.71
N PRO A 651 -28.16 -4.47 -27.46
CA PRO A 651 -28.21 -3.21 -28.21
C PRO A 651 -26.87 -2.45 -28.25
N ILE A 652 -26.14 -2.41 -27.13
CA ILE A 652 -24.84 -1.74 -27.03
C ILE A 652 -23.75 -2.45 -27.85
N VAL A 653 -23.77 -3.79 -27.88
CA VAL A 653 -22.81 -4.61 -28.65
C VAL A 653 -23.07 -4.43 -30.16
N LYS A 654 -24.34 -4.39 -30.55
CA LYS A 654 -24.76 -4.10 -31.94
C LYS A 654 -24.23 -2.76 -32.43
N TYR A 655 -24.35 -1.72 -31.60
CA TYR A 655 -23.87 -0.38 -31.92
C TYR A 655 -22.36 -0.35 -32.19
N TYR A 656 -21.54 -0.85 -31.26
CA TYR A 656 -20.08 -0.82 -31.43
C TYR A 656 -19.59 -1.68 -32.59
N ARG A 657 -20.23 -2.82 -32.85
CA ARG A 657 -19.91 -3.65 -34.02
C ARG A 657 -20.32 -2.99 -35.34
N ALA A 658 -21.42 -2.24 -35.36
CA ALA A 658 -21.83 -1.47 -36.54
C ALA A 658 -20.86 -0.30 -36.80
N LYS A 659 -20.43 0.39 -35.74
CA LYS A 659 -19.42 1.44 -35.79
C LYS A 659 -18.07 0.93 -36.32
N ALA A 660 -17.58 -0.19 -35.78
CA ALA A 660 -16.34 -0.81 -36.25
C ALA A 660 -16.43 -1.23 -37.74
N ALA A 661 -17.60 -1.69 -38.20
CA ALA A 661 -17.82 -2.03 -39.60
C ALA A 661 -17.81 -0.79 -40.51
N SER A 662 -18.40 0.33 -40.08
CA SER A 662 -18.32 1.61 -40.83
C SER A 662 -16.89 2.17 -40.88
N GLU A 663 -16.07 1.89 -39.87
CA GLU A 663 -14.64 2.25 -39.81
C GLU A 663 -13.74 1.26 -40.58
N GLY A 664 -14.32 0.36 -41.39
CA GLY A 664 -13.58 -0.53 -42.29
C GLY A 664 -13.21 -1.92 -41.72
N SER A 665 -13.70 -2.29 -40.53
CA SER A 665 -13.46 -3.62 -39.96
C SER A 665 -14.23 -4.73 -40.70
N LYS A 666 -13.48 -5.67 -41.31
CA LYS A 666 -14.04 -6.82 -42.04
C LYS A 666 -14.45 -7.99 -41.13
N THR A 667 -14.03 -7.98 -39.86
CA THR A 667 -14.14 -9.14 -38.95
C THR A 667 -15.51 -9.27 -38.28
N VAL A 668 -16.32 -8.20 -38.24
CA VAL A 668 -17.61 -8.11 -37.53
C VAL A 668 -18.86 -8.28 -38.42
N SER A 669 -18.69 -8.51 -39.72
CA SER A 669 -19.77 -8.58 -40.72
C SER A 669 -20.79 -9.71 -40.47
N ALA A 670 -20.34 -10.92 -40.12
CA ALA A 670 -21.26 -12.04 -39.80
C ALA A 670 -21.99 -11.87 -38.45
N ASP A 671 -21.42 -11.08 -37.53
CA ASP A 671 -22.05 -10.75 -36.25
C ASP A 671 -23.24 -9.80 -36.43
N LEU A 672 -23.13 -8.84 -37.35
CA LEU A 672 -24.21 -7.93 -37.72
C LEU A 672 -25.41 -8.66 -38.34
N ALA A 673 -25.15 -9.71 -39.12
CA ALA A 673 -26.18 -10.59 -39.67
C ALA A 673 -26.91 -11.37 -38.56
N ALA A 674 -26.19 -11.95 -37.61
CA ALA A 674 -26.76 -12.68 -36.46
C ALA A 674 -27.52 -11.76 -35.48
N ALA A 675 -27.15 -10.47 -35.43
CA ALA A 675 -27.82 -9.43 -34.67
C ALA A 675 -29.13 -8.94 -35.30
N GLY A 676 -29.47 -9.34 -36.54
CA GLY A 676 -30.70 -8.96 -37.24
C GLY A 676 -30.68 -7.56 -37.86
N ILE A 677 -29.49 -6.96 -38.07
CA ILE A 677 -29.34 -5.59 -38.58
C ILE A 677 -29.44 -5.52 -40.12
N LEU A 678 -29.41 -6.67 -40.81
CA LEU A 678 -29.61 -6.74 -42.26
C LEU A 678 -31.10 -6.73 -42.71
N LYS A 679 -32.06 -6.54 -41.80
CA LYS A 679 -33.48 -6.38 -42.16
C LYS A 679 -33.85 -4.89 -42.29
N PRO A 680 -34.71 -4.51 -43.28
CA PRO A 680 -35.02 -3.11 -43.61
C PRO A 680 -35.75 -2.32 -42.49
N GLU A 681 -36.17 -2.97 -41.41
CA GLU A 681 -36.97 -2.37 -40.33
C GLU A 681 -36.16 -1.62 -39.25
N ASN A 682 -34.81 -1.65 -39.28
CA ASN A 682 -33.93 -1.00 -38.28
C ASN A 682 -33.28 0.32 -38.79
N GLN A 683 -34.04 1.19 -39.45
CA GLN A 683 -33.55 2.49 -39.94
C GLN A 683 -33.05 3.44 -38.83
N GLU A 684 -33.57 3.32 -37.61
CA GLU A 684 -33.22 4.21 -36.47
C GLU A 684 -31.75 4.12 -36.04
N ILE A 685 -31.13 2.93 -36.05
CA ILE A 685 -29.72 2.76 -35.65
C ILE A 685 -28.78 3.26 -36.74
N ARG A 686 -29.18 3.14 -38.01
CA ARG A 686 -28.41 3.62 -39.16
C ARG A 686 -28.38 5.15 -39.23
N ALA A 687 -29.44 5.82 -38.76
CA ALA A 687 -29.54 7.26 -38.64
C ALA A 687 -28.68 7.87 -37.51
N LEU A 688 -28.24 7.06 -36.54
CA LEU A 688 -27.39 7.47 -35.41
C LEU A 688 -25.88 7.30 -35.70
N LEU A 689 -25.52 6.67 -36.81
CA LEU A 689 -24.13 6.60 -37.26
C LEU A 689 -23.77 7.93 -37.94
N PRO A 690 -22.60 8.52 -37.66
CA PRO A 690 -22.16 9.73 -38.36
C PRO A 690 -22.17 9.48 -39.87
N ALA A 691 -22.67 10.45 -40.65
CA ALA A 691 -22.59 10.41 -42.09
C ALA A 691 -21.11 10.27 -42.48
N ALA A 692 -20.78 9.26 -43.29
CA ALA A 692 -19.44 9.13 -43.82
C ALA A 692 -19.18 10.36 -44.68
N ASP A 693 -18.31 11.26 -44.21
CA ASP A 693 -17.70 12.25 -45.10
C ASP A 693 -17.00 11.49 -46.23
N ASP A 694 -17.14 11.98 -47.46
CA ASP A 694 -16.65 11.40 -48.71
C ASP A 694 -15.11 11.37 -48.82
N ASP A 695 -14.39 11.49 -47.70
CA ASP A 695 -12.95 11.33 -47.62
C ASP A 695 -12.57 9.88 -47.30
N LYS A 696 -11.61 9.36 -48.08
CA LYS A 696 -11.13 7.97 -48.07
C LYS A 696 -11.06 7.38 -46.65
N PRO A 697 -11.48 6.10 -46.46
CA PRO A 697 -11.41 5.45 -45.16
C PRO A 697 -9.97 5.53 -44.62
N PRO A 698 -9.78 5.82 -43.32
CA PRO A 698 -8.46 6.00 -42.73
C PRO A 698 -7.58 4.79 -43.02
N GLU A 699 -6.35 5.04 -43.47
CA GLU A 699 -5.41 4.00 -43.86
C GLU A 699 -5.05 3.15 -42.62
N ARG A 700 -5.37 1.85 -42.66
CA ARG A 700 -5.12 0.93 -41.54
C ARG A 700 -3.61 0.76 -41.33
N LEU A 701 -3.12 1.14 -40.14
CA LEU A 701 -1.75 0.84 -39.70
C LEU A 701 -1.44 -0.65 -39.83
N SER A 702 -0.22 -0.96 -40.29
CA SER A 702 0.28 -2.33 -40.33
C SER A 702 0.43 -2.91 -38.92
N ASN A 703 0.24 -4.22 -38.75
CA ASN A 703 0.47 -4.90 -37.47
C ASN A 703 1.89 -4.64 -36.92
N LYS A 704 2.87 -4.40 -37.80
CA LYS A 704 4.25 -4.05 -37.42
C LYS A 704 4.34 -2.65 -36.80
N GLU A 705 3.62 -1.68 -37.35
CA GLU A 705 3.59 -0.30 -36.86
C GLU A 705 2.81 -0.21 -35.56
N LEU A 706 1.69 -0.94 -35.46
CA LEU A 706 0.88 -1.04 -34.25
C LEU A 706 1.64 -1.67 -33.09
N PHE A 707 2.47 -2.68 -33.36
CA PHE A 707 3.38 -3.26 -32.37
C PHE A 707 4.48 -2.27 -31.94
N LEU A 708 5.12 -1.60 -32.90
CA LEU A 708 6.19 -0.64 -32.60
C LEU A 708 5.70 0.52 -31.71
N GLN A 709 4.52 1.07 -31.99
CA GLN A 709 3.92 2.15 -31.19
C GLN A 709 3.58 1.73 -29.75
N ASN A 710 3.26 0.45 -29.53
CA ASN A 710 2.81 -0.11 -28.24
C ASN A 710 3.82 -1.07 -27.60
N THR A 711 5.10 -1.02 -28.01
CA THR A 711 6.13 -1.99 -27.61
C THR A 711 6.31 -2.04 -26.09
N ASP A 712 6.19 -0.90 -25.42
CA ASP A 712 6.35 -0.77 -23.98
C ASP A 712 5.16 -1.34 -23.19
N TYR A 713 3.91 -1.12 -23.61
CA TYR A 713 2.75 -1.79 -23.03
C TYR A 713 2.80 -3.31 -23.23
N ALA A 714 3.25 -3.76 -24.41
CA ALA A 714 3.49 -5.17 -24.68
C ALA A 714 4.61 -5.75 -23.80
N LEU A 715 5.69 -4.98 -23.58
CA LEU A 715 6.80 -5.36 -22.70
C LEU A 715 6.36 -5.40 -21.23
N ASP A 716 5.57 -4.44 -20.77
CA ASP A 716 5.04 -4.42 -19.41
C ASP A 716 4.18 -5.66 -19.14
N LEU A 717 3.24 -5.96 -20.05
CA LEU A 717 2.40 -7.15 -19.92
C LEU A 717 3.25 -8.43 -19.96
N PHE A 718 4.24 -8.50 -20.84
CA PHE A 718 5.18 -9.63 -20.90
C PHE A 718 5.94 -9.81 -19.58
N LEU A 719 6.54 -8.75 -19.04
CA LEU A 719 7.29 -8.77 -17.79
C LEU A 719 6.41 -9.13 -16.59
N ILE A 720 5.16 -8.64 -16.56
CA ILE A 720 4.17 -8.97 -15.53
C ILE A 720 3.94 -10.49 -15.46
N TYR A 721 3.71 -11.15 -16.59
CA TYR A 721 3.42 -12.58 -16.62
C TYR A 721 4.68 -13.45 -16.52
N VAL A 722 5.82 -13.03 -17.09
CA VAL A 722 7.11 -13.71 -16.93
C VAL A 722 7.47 -13.82 -15.47
N LEU A 723 7.43 -12.73 -14.73
CA LEU A 723 7.74 -12.72 -13.30
C LEU A 723 6.78 -13.61 -12.51
N THR A 724 5.48 -13.46 -12.75
CA THR A 724 4.44 -14.20 -12.02
C THR A 724 4.60 -15.70 -12.21
N LEU A 725 4.77 -16.17 -13.46
CA LEU A 725 4.90 -17.59 -13.77
C LEU A 725 6.28 -18.16 -13.43
N SER A 726 7.34 -17.32 -13.37
CA SER A 726 8.68 -17.74 -12.95
C SER A 726 8.79 -17.99 -11.44
N ILE A 727 8.07 -17.19 -10.64
CA ILE A 727 7.96 -17.39 -9.19
C ILE A 727 7.02 -18.55 -8.88
N PHE A 728 6.00 -18.76 -9.72
CA PHE A 728 4.88 -19.64 -9.44
C PHE A 728 4.90 -20.94 -10.27
N PRO A 729 5.71 -21.94 -9.88
CA PRO A 729 5.22 -23.31 -10.00
C PRO A 729 5.54 -24.19 -8.77
N GLY A 730 4.50 -24.75 -8.14
CA GLY A 730 4.61 -25.86 -7.18
C GLY A 730 4.22 -25.57 -5.73
N TYR A 731 3.47 -24.49 -5.47
CA TYR A 731 3.05 -24.13 -4.12
C TYR A 731 1.76 -24.81 -3.67
N SER A 732 1.62 -25.03 -2.35
CA SER A 732 0.41 -25.62 -1.74
C SER A 732 -0.88 -24.91 -2.17
N LEU A 733 -1.99 -25.65 -2.24
CA LEU A 733 -3.34 -25.16 -2.61
C LEU A 733 -3.75 -23.84 -1.93
N VAL A 734 -3.28 -23.59 -0.71
CA VAL A 734 -3.54 -22.35 0.05
C VAL A 734 -2.88 -21.12 -0.59
N LEU A 735 -1.66 -21.25 -1.11
CA LEU A 735 -0.95 -20.16 -1.79
C LEU A 735 -1.59 -19.86 -3.14
N VAL A 736 -2.01 -20.89 -3.88
CA VAL A 736 -2.78 -20.75 -5.13
C VAL A 736 -4.09 -20.01 -4.87
N ALA A 737 -4.82 -20.37 -3.82
CA ALA A 737 -6.05 -19.69 -3.44
C ALA A 737 -5.81 -18.20 -3.11
N MET A 738 -4.75 -17.90 -2.35
CA MET A 738 -4.42 -16.52 -1.95
C MET A 738 -3.99 -15.66 -3.15
N PHE A 739 -3.19 -16.19 -4.06
CA PHE A 739 -2.85 -15.52 -5.32
C PHE A 739 -4.12 -15.17 -6.11
N ASN A 740 -4.99 -16.15 -6.33
CA ASN A 740 -6.19 -15.99 -7.16
C ASN A 740 -7.21 -15.01 -6.56
N VAL A 741 -7.38 -14.99 -5.23
CA VAL A 741 -8.29 -14.04 -4.56
C VAL A 741 -7.79 -12.60 -4.74
N TRP A 742 -6.50 -12.36 -4.53
CA TRP A 742 -5.92 -11.02 -4.68
C TRP A 742 -5.76 -10.58 -6.14
N ASP A 743 -5.55 -11.52 -7.08
CA ASP A 743 -5.63 -11.27 -8.52
C ASP A 743 -7.05 -10.87 -8.96
N LEU A 744 -8.08 -11.49 -8.39
CA LEU A 744 -9.47 -11.10 -8.65
C LEU A 744 -9.80 -9.70 -8.11
N ILE A 745 -9.48 -9.45 -6.84
CA ILE A 745 -9.74 -8.14 -6.20
C ILE A 745 -9.04 -7.03 -6.98
N SER A 746 -7.78 -7.25 -7.37
CA SER A 746 -6.97 -6.23 -8.01
C SER A 746 -7.41 -5.83 -9.40
N ARG A 747 -8.09 -6.71 -10.15
CA ARG A 747 -8.64 -6.37 -11.49
C ARG A 747 -9.81 -5.40 -11.45
N TYR A 748 -10.44 -5.22 -10.29
CA TYR A 748 -11.48 -4.22 -10.08
C TYR A 748 -10.95 -2.88 -9.57
N ILE A 749 -9.75 -2.84 -8.98
CA ILE A 749 -9.15 -1.61 -8.44
C ILE A 749 -9.05 -0.50 -9.51
N PRO A 750 -8.68 -0.77 -10.79
CA PRO A 750 -8.62 0.25 -11.84
C PRO A 750 -9.97 0.84 -12.26
N LEU A 751 -11.12 0.32 -11.78
CA LEU A 751 -12.42 0.99 -11.94
C LEU A 751 -12.50 2.30 -11.14
N VAL A 752 -11.68 2.42 -10.11
CA VAL A 752 -11.59 3.64 -9.31
C VAL A 752 -10.59 4.56 -10.01
N GLU A 753 -11.08 5.54 -10.77
CA GLU A 753 -10.25 6.44 -11.61
C GLU A 753 -9.03 7.02 -10.86
N CYS A 754 -9.14 7.34 -9.57
CA CYS A 754 -8.01 7.88 -8.80
C CYS A 754 -6.94 6.86 -8.40
N LEU A 755 -7.27 5.57 -8.40
CA LEU A 755 -6.32 4.49 -8.19
C LEU A 755 -5.84 3.92 -9.52
N LYS A 756 -6.34 4.38 -10.66
CA LYS A 756 -5.91 3.89 -11.96
C LYS A 756 -4.57 4.49 -12.34
N LEU A 757 -3.60 3.62 -12.65
CA LEU A 757 -2.30 4.05 -13.12
C LEU A 757 -2.39 4.32 -14.63
N GLU A 758 -2.63 5.57 -14.99
CA GLU A 758 -2.73 6.01 -16.40
C GLU A 758 -1.39 6.46 -16.97
N SER A 759 -0.38 6.65 -16.11
CA SER A 759 0.95 7.06 -16.54
C SER A 759 1.72 5.89 -17.16
N ARG A 760 2.03 6.02 -18.45
CA ARG A 760 2.93 5.12 -19.21
C ARG A 760 4.24 4.82 -18.47
N LYS A 761 4.85 5.86 -17.88
CA LYS A 761 6.07 5.71 -17.05
C LYS A 761 5.79 5.04 -15.70
N GLY A 762 4.65 5.35 -15.09
CA GLY A 762 4.24 4.73 -13.83
C GLY A 762 4.04 3.22 -13.98
N LEU A 763 3.44 2.78 -15.10
CA LEU A 763 3.22 1.37 -15.42
C LEU A 763 4.52 0.58 -15.52
N ILE A 764 5.50 1.10 -16.26
CA ILE A 764 6.82 0.47 -16.39
C ILE A 764 7.52 0.38 -15.03
N ILE A 765 7.51 1.44 -14.22
CA ILE A 765 8.13 1.44 -12.90
C ILE A 765 7.46 0.42 -11.98
N ALA A 766 6.13 0.41 -11.93
CA ALA A 766 5.40 -0.54 -11.11
C ALA A 766 5.66 -1.98 -11.56
N THR A 767 5.73 -2.23 -12.86
CA THR A 767 6.06 -3.55 -13.43
C THR A 767 7.47 -4.00 -13.06
N LEU A 768 8.48 -3.15 -13.24
CA LEU A 768 9.87 -3.45 -12.90
C LEU A 768 10.07 -3.66 -11.38
N SER A 769 9.35 -2.90 -10.54
CA SER A 769 9.42 -3.04 -9.09
C SER A 769 9.03 -4.45 -8.60
N ARG A 770 8.20 -5.17 -9.36
CA ARG A 770 7.78 -6.53 -8.99
C ARG A 770 8.93 -7.53 -9.01
N PHE A 771 10.05 -7.27 -9.71
CA PHE A 771 11.23 -8.15 -9.68
C PHE A 771 11.85 -8.29 -8.29
N LEU A 772 11.58 -7.35 -7.37
CA LEU A 772 11.92 -7.46 -5.94
C LEU A 772 11.26 -8.66 -5.26
N LEU A 773 10.17 -9.19 -5.84
CA LEU A 773 9.50 -10.37 -5.33
C LEU A 773 10.31 -11.65 -5.56
N VAL A 774 11.15 -11.74 -6.60
CA VAL A 774 11.97 -12.95 -6.83
C VAL A 774 12.87 -13.28 -5.64
N PRO A 775 13.75 -12.36 -5.17
CA PRO A 775 14.55 -12.64 -3.98
C PRO A 775 13.68 -12.80 -2.73
N ALA A 776 12.60 -12.02 -2.59
CA ALA A 776 11.70 -12.14 -1.44
C ALA A 776 11.12 -13.56 -1.33
N PHE A 777 10.58 -14.12 -2.42
CA PHE A 777 10.06 -15.49 -2.45
C PHE A 777 11.14 -16.53 -2.22
N TYR A 778 12.36 -16.34 -2.76
CA TYR A 778 13.48 -17.25 -2.54
C TYR A 778 13.89 -17.32 -1.05
N PHE A 779 14.04 -16.15 -0.41
CA PHE A 779 14.42 -16.09 1.00
C PHE A 779 13.31 -16.58 1.91
N THR A 780 12.08 -16.24 1.60
CA THR A 780 10.94 -16.73 2.37
C THR A 780 10.80 -18.24 2.24
N ALA A 781 11.04 -18.82 1.07
CA ALA A 781 11.02 -20.27 0.90
C ALA A 781 12.12 -20.99 1.68
N LYS A 782 13.27 -20.34 1.92
CA LYS A 782 14.44 -20.95 2.58
C LYS A 782 14.51 -20.68 4.09
N TYR A 783 14.05 -19.52 4.53
CA TYR A 783 14.20 -19.02 5.91
C TYR A 783 12.93 -18.43 6.51
N GLY A 784 11.92 -18.15 5.68
CA GLY A 784 10.67 -17.55 6.12
C GLY A 784 9.67 -18.59 6.60
N ASP A 785 8.75 -18.13 7.45
CA ASP A 785 7.59 -18.92 7.81
C ASP A 785 6.54 -18.95 6.68
N GLN A 786 5.51 -19.78 6.87
CA GLN A 786 4.42 -19.94 5.92
C GLN A 786 3.60 -18.65 5.73
N GLY A 787 3.57 -17.75 6.73
CA GLY A 787 2.85 -16.48 6.69
C GLY A 787 3.45 -15.51 5.68
N TRP A 788 4.77 -15.38 5.67
CA TRP A 788 5.49 -14.58 4.67
C TRP A 788 5.26 -15.09 3.25
N MET A 789 5.23 -16.42 3.04
CA MET A 789 4.95 -16.99 1.72
C MET A 789 3.55 -16.59 1.25
N ILE A 790 2.57 -16.61 2.15
CA ILE A 790 1.19 -16.22 1.84
C ILE A 790 1.09 -14.71 1.55
N MET A 791 1.76 -13.87 2.33
CA MET A 791 1.77 -12.42 2.13
C MET A 791 2.39 -12.05 0.78
N LEU A 792 3.56 -12.61 0.45
CA LEU A 792 4.21 -12.37 -0.83
C LEU A 792 3.38 -12.88 -2.00
N THR A 793 2.71 -14.02 -1.84
CA THR A 793 1.78 -14.58 -2.84
C THR A 793 0.53 -13.71 -3.03
N SER A 794 0.01 -13.15 -1.94
CA SER A 794 -1.11 -12.19 -1.98
C SER A 794 -0.72 -10.91 -2.71
N PHE A 795 0.47 -10.37 -2.41
CA PHE A 795 0.99 -9.18 -3.08
C PHE A 795 1.33 -9.44 -4.56
N LEU A 796 1.83 -10.64 -4.88
CA LEU A 796 2.08 -11.06 -6.26
C LEU A 796 0.76 -11.08 -7.06
N GLY A 797 -0.32 -11.62 -6.49
CA GLY A 797 -1.66 -11.63 -7.10
C GLY A 797 -2.25 -10.22 -7.22
N LEU A 798 -2.14 -9.41 -6.17
CA LEU A 798 -2.62 -8.02 -6.17
C LEU A 798 -1.95 -7.19 -7.28
N THR A 799 -0.63 -7.29 -7.40
CA THR A 799 0.12 -6.51 -8.41
C THR A 799 -0.07 -7.07 -9.82
N ASN A 800 -0.27 -8.39 -9.97
CA ASN A 800 -0.52 -9.04 -11.26
C ASN A 800 -1.80 -8.53 -11.92
N GLY A 801 -2.93 -8.60 -11.21
CA GLY A 801 -4.22 -8.24 -11.77
C GLY A 801 -4.40 -6.73 -11.95
N TYR A 802 -3.92 -5.91 -11.01
CA TYR A 802 -3.98 -4.45 -11.08
C TYR A 802 -3.22 -3.90 -12.30
N LEU A 803 -1.93 -4.26 -12.44
CA LEU A 803 -1.11 -3.73 -13.53
C LEU A 803 -1.54 -4.25 -14.90
N SER A 804 -1.97 -5.52 -14.99
CA SER A 804 -2.48 -6.10 -16.24
C SER A 804 -3.67 -5.31 -16.78
N VAL A 805 -4.62 -4.94 -15.92
CA VAL A 805 -5.81 -4.17 -16.33
C VAL A 805 -5.46 -2.72 -16.66
N CYS A 806 -4.54 -2.08 -15.93
CA CYS A 806 -4.08 -0.73 -16.27
C CYS A 806 -3.42 -0.70 -17.66
N VAL A 807 -2.50 -1.63 -17.95
CA VAL A 807 -1.83 -1.74 -19.27
C VAL A 807 -2.85 -1.99 -20.39
N LEU A 808 -3.76 -2.95 -20.21
CA LEU A 808 -4.71 -3.36 -21.25
C LEU A 808 -5.85 -2.37 -21.51
N THR A 809 -6.13 -1.46 -20.58
CA THR A 809 -7.17 -0.43 -20.75
C THR A 809 -6.64 0.91 -21.25
N GLU A 810 -5.33 1.17 -21.11
CA GLU A 810 -4.69 2.40 -21.58
C GLU A 810 -4.04 2.24 -22.97
N ALA A 811 -3.47 1.07 -23.28
CA ALA A 811 -2.88 0.81 -24.61
C ALA A 811 -3.83 1.13 -25.81
N PRO A 812 -5.14 0.81 -25.78
CA PRO A 812 -6.04 1.12 -26.90
C PRO A 812 -6.40 2.61 -27.04
N LYS A 813 -6.27 3.40 -25.97
CA LYS A 813 -6.73 4.81 -25.94
C LYS A 813 -5.70 5.79 -26.50
N GLU A 814 -4.42 5.50 -26.33
CA GLU A 814 -3.35 6.40 -26.80
C GLU A 814 -3.16 6.35 -28.32
N ALA A 815 -3.37 5.19 -28.95
CA ALA A 815 -3.37 5.04 -30.40
C ALA A 815 -4.44 5.93 -31.09
N MET A 816 -5.53 6.28 -30.39
CA MET A 816 -6.56 7.21 -30.89
C MET A 816 -6.25 8.69 -30.61
N LYS A 817 -5.38 9.01 -29.64
CA LYS A 817 -5.01 10.40 -29.33
C LYS A 817 -3.97 10.95 -30.29
N GLU A 818 -3.01 10.12 -30.72
CA GLU A 818 -1.96 10.54 -31.65
C GLU A 818 -2.45 10.81 -33.08
N SER A 819 -3.62 10.31 -33.48
CA SER A 819 -4.22 10.63 -34.80
C SER A 819 -4.87 12.02 -34.87
N SER A 820 -5.04 12.71 -33.73
CA SER A 820 -5.75 14.00 -33.65
C SER A 820 -4.87 15.20 -33.31
N GLN A 821 -3.56 14.99 -33.10
CA GLN A 821 -2.58 16.08 -32.91
C GLN A 821 -1.48 15.98 -33.95
N SER A 822 -1.80 16.44 -35.15
CA SER A 822 -0.81 16.95 -36.07
C SER A 822 -0.21 18.24 -35.48
N GLU A 823 1.13 18.26 -35.37
CA GLU A 823 2.02 19.40 -35.04
C GLU A 823 2.34 19.71 -33.56
N ALA A 824 3.34 19.00 -33.01
CA ALA A 824 4.31 19.57 -32.05
C ALA A 824 5.72 18.98 -32.30
N PRO A 825 6.80 19.77 -32.16
CA PRO A 825 8.03 19.62 -32.94
C PRO A 825 9.00 18.54 -32.40
N ARG A 826 9.91 18.09 -33.27
CA ARG A 826 11.11 17.22 -33.10
C ARG A 826 11.99 17.44 -31.83
N ARG A 827 11.44 17.51 -30.62
CA ARG A 827 12.15 17.82 -29.35
C ARG A 827 12.39 16.62 -28.43
N LEU A 828 11.85 15.44 -28.73
CA LEU A 828 11.91 14.25 -27.86
C LEU A 828 12.81 13.10 -28.35
N GLU A 829 13.43 13.21 -29.52
CA GLU A 829 14.33 12.16 -30.02
C GLU A 829 15.51 11.92 -29.06
N GLY A 830 15.55 10.72 -28.49
CA GLY A 830 16.64 10.27 -27.63
C GLY A 830 16.53 10.60 -26.13
N LYS A 831 15.45 11.23 -25.63
CA LYS A 831 15.30 11.50 -24.18
C LYS A 831 15.36 10.23 -23.32
N HIS A 832 14.61 9.21 -23.69
CA HIS A 832 14.58 7.93 -22.95
C HIS A 832 15.90 7.17 -23.04
N LEU A 833 16.55 7.18 -24.21
CA LEU A 833 17.85 6.56 -24.41
C LEU A 833 18.93 7.27 -23.57
N GLY A 834 18.87 8.60 -23.47
CA GLY A 834 19.75 9.38 -22.60
C GLY A 834 19.53 9.09 -21.11
N MET A 835 18.28 8.95 -20.67
CA MET A 835 17.99 8.52 -19.30
C MET A 835 18.54 7.11 -19.00
N ALA A 836 18.43 6.17 -19.93
CA ALA A 836 19.00 4.82 -19.79
C ALA A 836 20.54 4.86 -19.72
N CYS A 837 21.20 5.72 -20.51
CA CYS A 837 22.63 5.94 -20.41
C CYS A 837 23.02 6.49 -19.02
N CYS A 838 22.31 7.49 -18.51
CA CYS A 838 22.55 8.03 -17.17
C CYS A 838 22.37 6.98 -16.07
N TRP A 839 21.36 6.10 -16.20
CA TRP A 839 21.15 5.00 -15.26
C TRP A 839 22.33 4.02 -15.26
N ALA A 840 22.82 3.62 -16.43
CA ALA A 840 23.98 2.73 -16.56
C ALA A 840 25.27 3.38 -15.99
N LEU A 841 25.48 4.68 -16.22
CA LEU A 841 26.62 5.42 -15.67
C LEU A 841 26.53 5.60 -14.14
N GLY A 842 25.32 5.77 -13.62
CA GLY A 842 25.08 5.76 -12.17
C GLY A 842 25.43 4.41 -11.55
N LEU A 843 25.04 3.33 -12.22
CA LEU A 843 25.34 1.96 -11.80
C LEU A 843 26.86 1.71 -11.75
N ALA A 844 27.60 2.16 -12.78
CA ALA A 844 29.06 2.04 -12.86
C ALA A 844 29.79 2.72 -11.69
N THR A 845 29.25 3.84 -11.20
CA THR A 845 29.90 4.66 -10.15
C THR A 845 30.19 3.87 -8.86
N LEU A 846 29.32 2.91 -8.49
CA LEU A 846 29.46 2.16 -7.25
C LEU A 846 29.55 0.63 -7.42
N VAL A 847 29.26 0.08 -8.61
CA VAL A 847 29.30 -1.37 -8.85
C VAL A 847 30.64 -1.98 -8.43
N THR A 848 31.75 -1.35 -8.82
CA THR A 848 33.09 -1.90 -8.59
C THR A 848 33.51 -1.81 -7.12
N TRP A 849 33.22 -0.69 -6.45
CA TRP A 849 33.45 -0.54 -5.01
C TRP A 849 32.58 -1.51 -4.19
N ASN A 850 31.30 -1.63 -4.53
CA ASN A 850 30.39 -2.56 -3.88
C ASN A 850 30.83 -4.01 -4.08
N CYS A 851 31.36 -4.37 -5.25
CA CYS A 851 31.96 -5.68 -5.49
C CYS A 851 33.12 -5.95 -4.52
N MET A 852 34.01 -4.98 -4.32
CA MET A 852 35.15 -5.09 -3.42
C MET A 852 34.71 -5.29 -1.96
N LEU A 853 33.71 -4.55 -1.48
CA LEU A 853 33.19 -4.71 -0.12
C LEU A 853 32.46 -6.05 0.09
N THR A 854 31.71 -6.51 -0.91
CA THR A 854 30.80 -7.67 -0.79
C THR A 854 31.52 -9.02 -0.76
N ILE A 855 32.81 -9.06 -1.10
CA ILE A 855 33.67 -10.25 -1.01
C ILE A 855 34.44 -10.34 0.34
N GLU A 856 33.95 -9.67 1.39
CA GLU A 856 34.55 -9.66 2.72
C GLU A 856 34.83 -11.06 3.31
N ASP A 857 33.94 -12.02 3.08
CA ASP A 857 34.12 -13.42 3.49
C ASP A 857 35.33 -14.09 2.81
N TYR A 858 35.67 -13.68 1.59
CA TYR A 858 36.91 -14.09 0.94
C TYR A 858 38.13 -13.41 1.56
N TYR A 859 38.03 -12.13 1.92
CA TYR A 859 39.12 -11.42 2.58
C TYR A 859 39.41 -11.93 3.99
N TYR A 860 38.40 -12.30 4.79
CA TYR A 860 38.64 -12.94 6.10
C TYR A 860 39.37 -14.28 5.97
N LYS A 861 39.10 -15.03 4.89
CA LYS A 861 39.84 -16.26 4.61
C LYS A 861 41.31 -16.00 4.27
N LEU A 862 41.61 -14.90 3.58
CA LEU A 862 42.97 -14.53 3.18
C LEU A 862 43.75 -13.80 4.28
N PHE A 863 43.06 -13.01 5.11
CA PHE A 863 43.64 -12.06 6.07
C PHE A 863 42.95 -12.17 7.44
N PRO A 864 42.97 -13.33 8.11
CA PRO A 864 42.21 -13.58 9.33
C PRO A 864 42.60 -12.69 10.53
N LYS A 865 43.79 -12.07 10.48
CA LYS A 865 44.30 -11.16 11.52
C LYS A 865 43.83 -9.70 11.36
N TYR A 866 43.19 -9.36 10.24
CA TYR A 866 42.76 -8.01 9.91
C TYR A 866 41.23 -7.96 9.76
N HIS A 867 40.64 -6.77 9.85
CA HIS A 867 39.23 -6.51 9.50
C HIS A 867 39.16 -5.79 8.14
N PRO A 868 39.16 -6.52 7.01
CA PRO A 868 39.49 -5.94 5.71
C PRO A 868 38.44 -4.93 5.24
N ALA A 869 37.14 -5.24 5.34
CA ALA A 869 36.08 -4.33 4.89
C ALA A 869 36.11 -2.96 5.60
N ARG A 870 36.44 -2.94 6.91
CA ARG A 870 36.55 -1.71 7.70
C ARG A 870 37.80 -0.91 7.35
N LEU A 871 38.94 -1.59 7.22
CA LEU A 871 40.20 -0.93 6.88
C LEU A 871 40.16 -0.35 5.46
N LEU A 872 39.59 -1.07 4.50
CA LEU A 872 39.44 -0.60 3.13
C LEU A 872 38.55 0.65 3.05
N THR A 873 37.48 0.71 3.83
CA THR A 873 36.61 1.89 3.90
C THR A 873 37.34 3.08 4.53
N LEU A 874 38.12 2.86 5.60
CA LEU A 874 38.94 3.89 6.24
C LEU A 874 40.03 4.46 5.31
N ILE A 875 40.55 3.64 4.40
CA ILE A 875 41.57 4.05 3.42
C ILE A 875 40.94 4.74 2.21
N TYR A 876 39.79 4.26 1.72
CA TYR A 876 39.07 4.84 0.59
C TYR A 876 38.63 6.30 0.84
N MET A 877 38.04 6.56 2.02
CA MET A 877 37.31 7.82 2.29
C MET A 877 38.20 9.08 2.30
N PRO A 878 39.40 9.10 2.93
CA PRO A 878 40.26 10.27 2.90
C PRO A 878 40.69 10.66 1.48
N PHE A 879 40.98 9.67 0.63
CA PHE A 879 41.35 9.92 -0.76
C PHE A 879 40.16 10.46 -1.56
N ALA A 880 38.96 9.92 -1.35
CA ALA A 880 37.74 10.45 -1.98
C ALA A 880 37.46 11.91 -1.57
N VAL A 881 37.51 12.23 -0.27
CA VAL A 881 37.25 13.59 0.25
C VAL A 881 38.31 14.58 -0.23
N VAL A 882 39.60 14.24 -0.12
CA VAL A 882 40.69 15.14 -0.53
C VAL A 882 40.66 15.38 -2.04
N SER A 883 40.49 14.32 -2.85
CA SER A 883 40.36 14.47 -4.30
C SER A 883 39.15 15.32 -4.67
N MET A 884 38.00 15.13 -4.01
CA MET A 884 36.80 15.92 -4.28
C MET A 884 36.96 17.39 -3.85
N ALA A 885 37.65 17.66 -2.74
CA ALA A 885 37.96 19.03 -2.31
C ALA A 885 38.86 19.76 -3.32
N ILE A 886 39.89 19.07 -3.84
CA ILE A 886 40.78 19.60 -4.89
C ILE A 886 39.98 19.87 -6.18
N LEU A 887 39.12 18.93 -6.60
CA LEU A 887 38.30 19.08 -7.81
C LEU A 887 37.28 20.22 -7.68
N THR A 888 36.69 20.41 -6.50
CA THR A 888 35.78 21.53 -6.23
C THR A 888 36.50 22.88 -6.29
N TYR A 889 37.77 22.92 -5.87
CA TYR A 889 38.58 24.13 -5.94
C TYR A 889 39.05 24.48 -7.36
N TYR A 890 39.41 23.48 -8.18
CA TYR A 890 39.92 23.66 -9.54
C TYR A 890 38.88 23.45 -10.66
N GLU A 891 37.60 23.34 -10.31
CA GLU A 891 36.52 22.92 -11.22
C GLU A 891 36.50 23.69 -12.55
N SER A 892 36.63 25.01 -12.52
CA SER A 892 36.53 25.84 -13.72
C SER A 892 37.68 25.64 -14.71
N LYS A 893 38.71 24.87 -14.35
CA LYS A 893 39.91 24.62 -15.16
C LYS A 893 39.97 23.21 -15.77
N ILE A 894 39.08 22.31 -15.36
CA ILE A 894 39.09 20.90 -15.79
C ILE A 894 37.81 20.60 -16.57
N ASP A 895 37.99 20.09 -17.79
CA ASP A 895 36.88 19.68 -18.64
C ASP A 895 36.17 18.42 -18.08
N THR A 896 34.84 18.46 -18.04
CA THR A 896 33.98 17.44 -17.44
C THR A 896 34.12 16.08 -18.14
N ARG A 897 34.35 16.06 -19.45
CA ARG A 897 34.60 14.83 -20.22
C ARG A 897 35.86 14.13 -19.76
N LYS A 898 36.96 14.88 -19.60
CA LYS A 898 38.24 14.34 -19.15
C LYS A 898 38.10 13.78 -17.74
N ARG A 899 37.42 14.51 -16.86
CA ARG A 899 37.17 14.10 -15.48
C ARG A 899 36.38 12.77 -15.40
N ASN A 900 35.23 12.68 -16.07
CA ASN A 900 34.37 11.50 -16.02
C ASN A 900 35.03 10.27 -16.68
N LEU A 901 35.69 10.46 -17.83
CA LEU A 901 36.37 9.36 -18.51
C LEU A 901 37.59 8.85 -17.72
N SER A 902 38.35 9.75 -17.08
CA SER A 902 39.44 9.37 -16.17
C SER A 902 38.93 8.58 -14.95
N GLY A 903 37.78 8.96 -14.38
CA GLY A 903 37.15 8.21 -13.28
C GLY A 903 36.74 6.79 -13.69
N LEU A 904 36.01 6.65 -14.81
CA LEU A 904 35.61 5.33 -15.35
C LEU A 904 36.82 4.45 -15.72
N LEU A 905 37.86 5.03 -16.33
CA LEU A 905 39.10 4.32 -16.65
C LEU A 905 39.82 3.84 -15.40
N LEU A 906 39.87 4.67 -14.34
CA LEU A 906 40.50 4.30 -13.08
C LEU A 906 39.73 3.14 -12.42
N PHE A 907 38.39 3.16 -12.40
CA PHE A 907 37.59 2.04 -11.93
C PHE A 907 37.82 0.74 -12.71
N PHE A 908 37.86 0.82 -14.04
CA PHE A 908 38.14 -0.33 -14.88
C PHE A 908 39.53 -0.93 -14.61
N LEU A 909 40.57 -0.09 -14.56
CA LEU A 909 41.95 -0.53 -14.30
C LEU A 909 42.11 -1.12 -12.90
N SER A 910 41.50 -0.51 -11.89
CA SER A 910 41.55 -0.97 -10.51
C SER A 910 40.80 -2.29 -10.31
N SER A 911 39.67 -2.49 -10.99
CA SER A 911 38.95 -3.77 -11.02
C SER A 911 39.77 -4.87 -11.71
N LEU A 912 40.39 -4.54 -12.84
CA LEU A 912 41.25 -5.46 -13.58
C LEU A 912 42.49 -5.85 -12.75
N LEU A 913 43.10 -4.89 -12.05
CA LEU A 913 44.24 -5.14 -11.18
C LEU A 913 43.87 -6.04 -10.00
N LEU A 914 42.67 -5.87 -9.42
CA LEU A 914 42.16 -6.75 -8.37
C LEU A 914 41.95 -8.19 -8.86
N LEU A 915 41.41 -8.35 -10.08
CA LEU A 915 41.27 -9.66 -10.73
C LEU A 915 42.63 -10.31 -11.00
N LEU A 916 43.58 -9.56 -11.57
CA LEU A 916 44.94 -10.04 -11.84
C LEU A 916 45.69 -10.42 -10.57
N LEU A 917 45.54 -9.63 -9.50
CA LEU A 917 46.15 -9.92 -8.20
C LEU A 917 45.66 -11.27 -7.64
N ASP A 918 44.37 -11.60 -7.76
CA ASP A 918 43.86 -12.92 -7.34
C ASP A 918 44.42 -14.07 -8.20
N LEU A 919 44.51 -13.86 -9.51
CA LEU A 919 45.04 -14.85 -10.45
C LEU A 919 46.52 -15.14 -10.18
N VAL A 920 47.35 -14.10 -10.01
CA VAL A 920 48.80 -14.21 -9.73
C VAL A 920 49.05 -14.78 -8.34
N SER A 921 48.34 -14.31 -7.32
CA SER A 921 48.50 -14.80 -5.94
C SER A 921 47.97 -16.22 -5.73
N SER A 922 47.25 -16.79 -6.71
CA SER A 922 46.57 -18.08 -6.58
C SER A 922 45.64 -18.17 -5.35
N GLY A 923 45.10 -17.04 -4.89
CA GLY A 923 44.29 -16.97 -3.68
C GLY A 923 45.08 -17.25 -2.39
N LYS A 924 46.38 -16.93 -2.35
CA LYS A 924 47.22 -16.98 -1.14
C LYS A 924 47.19 -15.63 -0.41
N GLY A 925 46.96 -15.68 0.90
CA GLY A 925 47.07 -14.51 1.79
C GLY A 925 48.53 -14.14 2.06
N GLY A 926 48.82 -12.84 2.13
CA GLY A 926 50.15 -12.30 2.46
C GLY A 926 50.12 -10.78 2.60
N ILE A 927 50.98 -10.21 3.45
CA ILE A 927 50.94 -8.76 3.77
C ILE A 927 51.17 -7.88 2.53
N GLY A 928 52.01 -8.33 1.58
CA GLY A 928 52.20 -7.65 0.30
C GLY A 928 50.91 -7.58 -0.53
N ASN A 929 50.16 -8.68 -0.62
CA ASN A 929 48.86 -8.71 -1.32
C ASN A 929 47.84 -7.79 -0.63
N PHE A 930 47.85 -7.72 0.71
CA PHE A 930 46.98 -6.83 1.47
C PHE A 930 47.29 -5.35 1.20
N ILE A 931 48.58 -4.97 1.15
CA ILE A 931 49.02 -3.62 0.79
C ILE A 931 48.59 -3.27 -0.64
N CYS A 932 48.70 -4.20 -1.59
CA CYS A 932 48.21 -4.01 -2.95
C CYS A 932 46.69 -3.78 -3.00
N ILE A 933 45.90 -4.52 -2.22
CA ILE A 933 44.45 -4.33 -2.12
C ILE A 933 44.12 -2.95 -1.50
N CYS A 934 44.90 -2.50 -0.51
CA CYS A 934 44.75 -1.17 0.08
C CYS A 934 45.08 -0.04 -0.94
N ALA A 935 46.14 -0.20 -1.73
CA ALA A 935 46.48 0.75 -2.80
C ALA A 935 45.39 0.82 -3.88
N ILE A 936 44.80 -0.33 -4.22
CA ILE A 936 43.62 -0.41 -5.10
C ILE A 936 42.43 0.34 -4.48
N ALA A 937 42.16 0.20 -3.17
CA ALA A 937 41.10 0.98 -2.50
C ALA A 937 41.34 2.50 -2.56
N CYS A 938 42.59 2.97 -2.41
CA CYS A 938 42.91 4.40 -2.61
C CYS A 938 42.53 4.87 -4.02
N SER A 939 42.87 4.08 -5.04
CA SER A 939 42.53 4.41 -6.43
C SER A 939 41.02 4.45 -6.69
N PHE A 940 40.24 3.59 -6.03
CA PHE A 940 38.78 3.66 -6.05
C PHE A 940 38.26 4.98 -5.45
N GLY A 941 38.83 5.45 -4.34
CA GLY A 941 38.44 6.74 -3.74
C GLY A 941 38.67 7.92 -4.68
N VAL A 942 39.81 7.95 -5.38
CA VAL A 942 40.12 8.98 -6.38
C VAL A 942 39.17 8.87 -7.59
N GLY A 943 38.88 7.65 -8.04
CA GLY A 943 37.98 7.38 -9.17
C GLY A 943 36.55 7.86 -8.91
N ASP A 944 36.06 7.64 -7.68
CA ASP A 944 34.72 8.07 -7.25
C ASP A 944 34.61 9.59 -7.21
N ALA A 945 35.59 10.29 -6.63
CA ALA A 945 35.63 11.76 -6.61
C ALA A 945 35.64 12.37 -8.03
N LEU A 946 36.34 11.73 -8.97
CA LEU A 946 36.37 12.14 -10.37
C LEU A 946 35.01 11.93 -11.03
N LEU A 947 34.46 10.71 -11.00
CA LEU A 947 33.24 10.35 -11.72
C LEU A 947 31.97 10.90 -11.07
N GLN A 948 31.78 10.71 -9.77
CA GLN A 948 30.54 11.08 -9.09
C GLN A 948 30.36 12.60 -9.09
N GLY A 949 31.39 13.36 -8.70
CA GLY A 949 31.29 14.81 -8.73
C GLY A 949 31.18 15.38 -10.14
N GLY A 950 31.85 14.78 -11.13
CA GLY A 950 31.80 15.24 -12.51
C GLY A 950 30.45 14.97 -13.19
N MET A 951 29.86 13.79 -12.98
CA MET A 951 28.55 13.43 -13.51
C MET A 951 27.41 14.18 -12.82
N VAL A 952 27.43 14.31 -11.49
CA VAL A 952 26.39 15.07 -10.77
C VAL A 952 26.40 16.54 -11.21
N GLY A 953 27.58 17.14 -11.35
CA GLY A 953 27.75 18.48 -11.90
C GLY A 953 27.22 18.63 -13.33
N ASP A 954 27.56 17.71 -14.25
CA ASP A 954 27.09 17.71 -15.65
C ASP A 954 25.55 17.54 -15.77
N LEU A 955 24.95 16.78 -14.85
CA LEU A 955 23.51 16.48 -14.90
C LEU A 955 22.65 17.59 -14.30
N PHE A 956 23.21 18.49 -13.49
CA PHE A 956 22.47 19.65 -12.96
C PHE A 956 22.06 20.65 -14.05
N PHE A 957 22.79 20.67 -15.18
CA PHE A 957 22.44 21.46 -16.36
C PHE A 957 21.27 20.88 -17.17
N MET A 958 20.93 19.61 -16.94
CA MET A 958 19.92 18.86 -17.70
C MET A 958 18.58 18.83 -16.98
N CYS A 959 17.56 18.21 -17.60
CA CYS A 959 16.29 18.01 -16.89
C CYS A 959 16.51 17.15 -15.62
N PRO A 960 15.77 17.41 -14.51
CA PRO A 960 15.88 16.65 -13.26
C PRO A 960 15.76 15.13 -13.43
N GLU A 961 15.06 14.66 -14.45
CA GLU A 961 14.88 13.23 -14.73
C GLU A 961 16.19 12.51 -15.10
N PHE A 962 17.17 13.20 -15.69
CA PHE A 962 18.47 12.61 -16.03
C PHE A 962 19.33 12.40 -14.77
N LEU A 963 19.38 13.41 -13.91
CA LEU A 963 20.03 13.36 -12.60
C LEU A 963 19.41 12.27 -11.72
N GLN A 964 18.08 12.18 -11.71
CA GLN A 964 17.36 11.14 -10.97
C GLN A 964 17.63 9.74 -11.51
N SER A 965 17.73 9.58 -12.83
CA SER A 965 18.10 8.31 -13.46
C SER A 965 19.51 7.85 -13.05
N TYR A 966 20.47 8.78 -13.01
CA TYR A 966 21.83 8.54 -12.53
C TYR A 966 21.87 8.16 -11.05
N LEU A 967 21.18 8.93 -10.18
CA LEU A 967 21.10 8.62 -8.74
C LEU A 967 20.42 7.28 -8.47
N ALA A 968 19.46 6.87 -9.29
CA ALA A 968 18.84 5.56 -9.18
C ALA A 968 19.75 4.42 -9.66
N GLY A 969 20.57 4.65 -10.69
CA GLY A 969 21.65 3.74 -11.07
C GLY A 969 22.63 3.50 -9.91
N ILE A 970 23.05 4.56 -9.22
CA ILE A 970 23.90 4.49 -8.03
C ILE A 970 23.31 3.57 -6.97
N ALA A 971 22.01 3.69 -6.65
CA ALA A 971 21.35 2.82 -5.68
C ALA A 971 21.15 1.38 -6.17
N ALA A 972 20.90 1.21 -7.47
CA ALA A 972 20.74 -0.11 -8.07
C ALA A 972 22.03 -0.95 -7.97
N SER A 973 23.20 -0.30 -7.89
CA SER A 973 24.49 -0.99 -7.74
C SER A 973 24.54 -1.89 -6.51
N GLY A 974 24.16 -1.38 -5.33
CA GLY A 974 24.21 -2.14 -4.08
C GLY A 974 23.26 -3.34 -4.09
N PHE A 975 22.07 -3.18 -4.67
CA PHE A 975 21.09 -4.25 -4.83
C PHE A 975 21.56 -5.33 -5.81
N LEU A 976 22.01 -4.93 -7.01
CA LEU A 976 22.47 -5.84 -8.06
C LEU A 976 23.67 -6.67 -7.58
N ILE A 977 24.64 -6.02 -6.92
CA ILE A 977 25.84 -6.67 -6.39
C ILE A 977 25.49 -7.63 -5.25
N SER A 978 24.56 -7.29 -4.37
CA SER A 978 24.08 -8.19 -3.30
C SER A 978 23.37 -9.42 -3.87
N ALA A 979 22.52 -9.24 -4.88
CA ALA A 979 21.84 -10.34 -5.58
C ALA A 979 22.82 -11.25 -6.32
N LEU A 980 23.78 -10.66 -7.05
CA LEU A 980 24.85 -11.41 -7.72
C LEU A 980 25.72 -12.19 -6.73
N ARG A 981 26.00 -11.64 -5.54
CA ARG A 981 26.74 -12.37 -4.50
C ARG A 981 25.94 -13.56 -3.96
N LEU A 982 24.64 -13.40 -3.77
CA LEU A 982 23.78 -14.50 -3.34
C LEU A 982 23.77 -15.63 -4.37
N LEU A 983 23.59 -15.27 -5.65
CA LEU A 983 23.56 -16.23 -6.75
C LEU A 983 24.88 -16.96 -6.90
N THR A 984 26.01 -16.26 -6.85
CA THR A 984 27.34 -16.88 -6.91
C THR A 984 27.61 -17.81 -5.72
N LYS A 985 27.20 -17.43 -4.50
CA LYS A 985 27.29 -18.32 -3.34
C LYS A 985 26.43 -19.58 -3.52
N ALA A 986 25.17 -19.44 -3.91
CA ALA A 986 24.28 -20.57 -4.13
C ALA A 986 24.73 -21.49 -5.27
N ALA A 987 25.31 -20.92 -6.34
CA ALA A 987 25.78 -21.67 -7.50
C ALA A 987 27.06 -22.48 -7.22
N PHE A 988 27.97 -21.96 -6.39
CA PHE A 988 29.28 -22.58 -6.15
C PHE A 988 29.45 -23.24 -4.78
N GLU A 989 28.43 -23.23 -3.91
CA GLU A 989 28.47 -23.75 -2.52
C GLU A 989 29.00 -25.20 -2.42
N LYS A 990 28.72 -26.03 -3.43
CA LYS A 990 29.07 -27.47 -3.43
C LYS A 990 30.41 -27.78 -4.11
N SER A 991 31.11 -26.80 -4.69
CA SER A 991 32.39 -27.03 -5.40
C SER A 991 33.59 -26.88 -4.47
N PRO A 992 34.64 -27.73 -4.59
CA PRO A 992 35.96 -27.42 -4.05
C PRO A 992 36.42 -26.06 -4.59
N ASN A 993 36.91 -25.17 -3.72
CA ASN A 993 37.25 -23.77 -4.04
C ASN A 993 36.10 -22.91 -4.61
N GLY A 994 34.83 -23.28 -4.34
CA GLY A 994 33.64 -22.57 -4.81
C GLY A 994 33.61 -21.08 -4.47
N LEU A 995 34.09 -20.70 -3.28
CA LEU A 995 34.18 -19.30 -2.85
C LEU A 995 35.07 -18.46 -3.78
N ARG A 996 36.26 -18.97 -4.16
CA ARG A 996 37.21 -18.26 -5.05
C ARG A 996 36.67 -18.18 -6.48
N LYS A 997 36.10 -19.27 -7.01
CA LYS A 997 35.45 -19.27 -8.33
C LYS A 997 34.30 -18.27 -8.40
N GLY A 998 33.50 -18.19 -7.33
CA GLY A 998 32.43 -17.20 -7.19
C GLY A 998 32.96 -15.76 -7.18
N VAL A 999 34.07 -15.49 -6.49
CA VAL A 999 34.72 -14.16 -6.49
C VAL A 999 35.28 -13.80 -7.86
N ILE A 1000 35.96 -14.73 -8.55
CA ILE A 1000 36.51 -14.48 -9.90
C ILE A 1000 35.39 -14.15 -10.90
N LEU A 1001 34.32 -14.96 -10.93
CA LEU A 1001 33.18 -14.71 -11.83
C LEU A 1001 32.54 -13.34 -11.55
N PHE A 1002 32.40 -13.01 -10.27
CA PHE A 1002 31.84 -11.75 -9.80
C PHE A 1002 32.68 -10.53 -10.23
N LEU A 1003 34.02 -10.61 -10.10
CA LEU A 1003 34.95 -9.55 -10.54
C LEU A 1003 35.01 -9.41 -12.07
N VAL A 1004 34.90 -10.52 -12.82
CA VAL A 1004 34.85 -10.51 -14.29
C VAL A 1004 33.61 -9.78 -14.80
N ILE A 1005 32.44 -10.09 -14.24
CA ILE A 1005 31.17 -9.44 -14.60
C ILE A 1005 31.24 -7.93 -14.33
N SER A 1006 31.77 -7.53 -13.16
CA SER A 1006 31.95 -6.11 -12.79
C SER A 1006 32.87 -5.39 -13.76
N THR A 1007 34.03 -5.97 -14.08
CA THR A 1007 35.03 -5.37 -14.99
C THR A 1007 34.48 -5.22 -16.41
N PHE A 1008 33.72 -6.21 -16.89
CA PHE A 1008 33.09 -6.14 -18.22
C PHE A 1008 32.00 -5.06 -18.28
N PHE A 1009 31.19 -4.93 -17.24
CA PHE A 1009 30.17 -3.88 -17.15
C PHE A 1009 30.79 -2.47 -17.17
N GLU A 1010 31.91 -2.28 -16.47
CA GLU A 1010 32.63 -1.00 -16.44
C GLU A 1010 33.17 -0.63 -17.83
N PHE A 1011 33.72 -1.60 -18.56
CA PHE A 1011 34.16 -1.41 -19.93
C PHE A 1011 33.01 -0.96 -20.85
N LEU A 1012 31.83 -1.56 -20.71
CA LEU A 1012 30.65 -1.16 -21.47
C LEU A 1012 30.22 0.28 -21.14
N CYS A 1013 30.31 0.69 -19.87
CA CYS A 1013 29.96 2.06 -19.44
C CYS A 1013 30.95 3.10 -19.98
N ILE A 1014 32.23 2.75 -20.11
CA ILE A 1014 33.23 3.59 -20.82
C ILE A 1014 32.80 3.80 -22.28
N LEU A 1015 32.37 2.76 -22.98
CA LEU A 1015 31.91 2.88 -24.37
C LEU A 1015 30.65 3.73 -24.48
N VAL A 1016 29.69 3.56 -23.56
CA VAL A 1016 28.47 4.37 -23.50
C VAL A 1016 28.80 5.85 -23.29
N TYR A 1017 29.67 6.18 -22.32
CA TYR A 1017 30.05 7.58 -22.06
C TYR A 1017 30.86 8.19 -23.19
N ALA A 1018 31.83 7.44 -23.76
CA ALA A 1018 32.75 7.98 -24.75
C ALA A 1018 32.10 8.22 -26.12
N PHE A 1019 31.21 7.31 -26.54
CA PHE A 1019 30.72 7.25 -27.93
C PHE A 1019 29.23 7.49 -28.10
N LEU A 1020 28.39 7.09 -27.15
CA LEU A 1020 26.93 7.15 -27.29
C LEU A 1020 26.35 8.41 -26.66
N PHE A 1021 26.65 8.66 -25.39
CA PHE A 1021 26.05 9.74 -24.59
C PHE A 1021 26.23 11.14 -25.18
N PRO A 1022 27.43 11.56 -25.66
CA PRO A 1022 27.64 12.90 -26.22
C PRO A 1022 26.96 13.13 -27.57
N LYS A 1023 26.56 12.06 -28.26
CA LYS A 1023 25.94 12.13 -29.60
C LYS A 1023 24.42 12.28 -29.52
N LEU A 1024 23.81 12.13 -28.35
CA LEU A 1024 22.36 12.22 -28.19
C LEU A 1024 21.87 13.66 -28.42
N PRO A 1025 20.83 13.88 -29.26
CA PRO A 1025 20.33 15.22 -29.60
C PRO A 1025 19.97 16.07 -28.37
N ILE A 1026 19.31 15.45 -27.39
CA ILE A 1026 18.92 16.10 -26.14
C ILE A 1026 20.12 16.51 -25.27
N VAL A 1027 21.19 15.70 -25.24
CA VAL A 1027 22.40 15.97 -24.47
C VAL A 1027 23.19 17.11 -25.11
N LYS A 1028 23.30 17.13 -26.45
CA LYS A 1028 23.91 18.25 -27.19
C LYS A 1028 23.21 19.57 -26.91
N TYR A 1029 21.87 19.57 -26.88
CA TYR A 1029 21.08 20.76 -26.58
C TYR A 1029 21.41 21.36 -25.20
N TYR A 1030 21.39 20.56 -24.14
CA TYR A 1030 21.68 21.04 -22.78
C TYR A 1030 23.13 21.50 -22.60
N ARG A 1031 24.08 20.81 -23.23
CA ARG A 1031 25.50 21.20 -23.19
C ARG A 1031 25.77 22.48 -23.99
N LEU A 1032 25.08 22.68 -25.12
CA LEU A 1032 25.16 23.92 -25.88
C LEU A 1032 24.60 25.09 -25.07
N LYS A 1033 23.46 24.88 -24.41
CA LYS A 1033 22.86 25.85 -23.49
C LYS A 1033 23.82 26.23 -22.35
N ALA A 1034 24.44 25.24 -21.70
CA ALA A 1034 25.43 25.49 -20.64
C ALA A 1034 26.63 26.30 -21.14
N SER A 1035 27.11 26.03 -22.37
CA SER A 1035 28.18 26.80 -22.99
C SER A 1035 27.77 28.26 -23.28
N THR A 1036 26.54 28.50 -23.76
CA THR A 1036 26.00 29.86 -23.95
C THR A 1036 25.78 30.62 -22.65
N GLU A 1037 25.63 29.91 -21.53
CA GLU A 1037 25.55 30.49 -20.18
C GLU A 1037 26.93 30.70 -19.53
N GLY A 1038 28.03 30.53 -20.29
CA GLY A 1038 29.40 30.82 -19.84
C GLY A 1038 30.15 29.63 -19.23
N SER A 1039 29.68 28.39 -19.40
CA SER A 1039 30.40 27.20 -18.93
C SER A 1039 31.48 26.76 -19.91
N ASN A 1040 32.74 26.79 -19.48
CA ASN A 1040 33.90 26.33 -20.27
C ASN A 1040 34.16 24.81 -20.15
N THR A 1041 33.48 24.12 -19.22
CA THR A 1041 33.76 22.72 -18.84
C THR A 1041 33.12 21.68 -19.76
N VAL A 1042 32.21 22.09 -20.66
CA VAL A 1042 31.47 21.22 -21.61
C VAL A 1042 32.03 21.25 -23.04
N SER A 1043 33.12 22.00 -23.26
CA SER A 1043 33.67 22.30 -24.59
C SER A 1043 34.21 21.06 -25.32
N ALA A 1044 34.95 20.18 -24.65
CA ALA A 1044 35.42 18.93 -25.26
C ALA A 1044 34.28 17.93 -25.54
N ASP A 1045 33.22 18.00 -24.74
CA ASP A 1045 32.04 17.15 -24.90
C ASP A 1045 31.15 17.57 -26.09
N LEU A 1046 31.07 18.87 -26.36
CA LEU A 1046 30.42 19.41 -27.56
C LEU A 1046 31.19 19.04 -28.83
N ALA A 1047 32.52 19.14 -28.80
CA ALA A 1047 33.39 18.72 -29.91
C ALA A 1047 33.20 17.23 -30.25
N ALA A 1048 33.11 16.36 -29.25
CA ALA A 1048 32.86 14.93 -29.49
C ALA A 1048 31.42 14.62 -29.95
N GLY A 1049 30.47 15.51 -29.64
CA GLY A 1049 29.13 15.53 -30.20
C GLY A 1049 29.08 16.02 -31.66
N GLY A 1050 30.21 16.45 -32.24
CA GLY A 1050 30.28 16.99 -33.61
C GLY A 1050 29.93 18.47 -33.71
N ILE A 1051 29.98 19.22 -32.61
CA ILE A 1051 29.74 20.67 -32.56
C ILE A 1051 31.06 21.37 -32.23
N HIS A 1052 31.65 22.05 -33.22
CA HIS A 1052 32.81 22.92 -33.01
C HIS A 1052 32.35 24.35 -32.76
N ILE A 1053 32.64 24.89 -31.59
CA ILE A 1053 32.42 26.30 -31.29
C ILE A 1053 33.65 27.06 -31.77
N ASN A 1054 33.48 27.92 -32.78
CA ASN A 1054 34.54 28.85 -33.20
C ASN A 1054 34.65 29.94 -32.13
N HIS A 1055 35.77 29.96 -31.40
CA HIS A 1055 36.17 31.11 -30.59
C HIS A 1055 36.65 32.23 -31.52
N GLY A 1056 35.70 32.93 -32.15
CA GLY A 1056 35.92 34.17 -32.86
C GLY A 1056 34.85 35.16 -32.37
N ASP A 1057 35.30 36.31 -31.90
CA ASP A 1057 34.55 37.38 -31.22
C ASP A 1057 34.26 37.15 -29.72
N GLU A 1058 35.33 37.24 -28.93
CA GLU A 1058 35.26 37.79 -27.59
C GLU A 1058 34.77 39.25 -27.67
N ASN A 1059 33.47 39.49 -27.63
CA ASN A 1059 32.93 40.79 -27.21
C ASN A 1059 31.49 40.66 -26.67
N GLU A 1060 31.33 41.09 -25.41
CA GLU A 1060 30.07 41.38 -24.70
C GLU A 1060 29.08 40.23 -24.40
N ALA A 1061 29.52 39.18 -23.70
CA ALA A 1061 28.62 38.50 -22.76
C ALA A 1061 28.59 39.30 -21.45
N LYS A 1062 27.49 40.01 -21.18
CA LYS A 1062 27.24 40.77 -19.94
C LYS A 1062 27.80 40.03 -18.71
N LEU A 1063 28.82 40.62 -18.10
CA LEU A 1063 29.48 40.19 -16.88
C LEU A 1063 28.47 40.23 -15.71
N HIS A 1064 27.67 39.18 -15.57
CA HIS A 1064 26.99 38.89 -14.31
C HIS A 1064 28.03 38.23 -13.40
N GLU A 1065 28.25 38.83 -12.25
CA GLU A 1065 29.21 38.39 -11.23
C GLU A 1065 28.87 36.95 -10.78
N ARG A 1066 29.71 35.98 -11.16
CA ARG A 1066 29.58 34.57 -10.73
C ARG A 1066 29.80 34.50 -9.22
N LEU A 1067 28.87 33.87 -8.51
CA LEU A 1067 29.02 33.64 -7.06
C LEU A 1067 30.30 32.83 -6.77
N SER A 1068 31.03 33.24 -5.74
CA SER A 1068 32.19 32.48 -5.26
C SER A 1068 31.74 31.14 -4.67
N ASN A 1069 32.57 30.09 -4.76
CA ASN A 1069 32.31 28.79 -4.12
C ASN A 1069 32.01 28.94 -2.61
N LYS A 1070 32.61 29.95 -1.95
CA LYS A 1070 32.35 30.29 -0.55
C LYS A 1070 30.92 30.80 -0.35
N GLU A 1071 30.44 31.70 -1.21
CA GLU A 1071 29.09 32.26 -1.15
C GLU A 1071 28.04 31.21 -1.48
N LEU A 1072 28.32 30.38 -2.48
CA LEU A 1072 27.45 29.26 -2.90
C LEU A 1072 27.26 28.24 -1.76
N PHE A 1073 28.33 27.98 -0.98
CA PHE A 1073 28.26 27.13 0.21
C PHE A 1073 27.42 27.74 1.33
N PHE A 1074 27.65 29.02 1.68
CA PHE A 1074 26.87 29.65 2.74
C PHE A 1074 25.38 29.83 2.38
N GLN A 1075 25.05 30.04 1.10
CA GLN A 1075 23.65 30.13 0.66
C GLN A 1075 22.91 28.78 0.64
N ASN A 1076 23.64 27.67 0.62
CA ASN A 1076 23.09 26.30 0.58
C ASN A 1076 23.52 25.43 1.77
N ILE A 1077 23.96 26.07 2.86
CA ILE A 1077 24.49 25.37 4.04
C ILE A 1077 23.47 24.40 4.65
N ASP A 1078 22.18 24.73 4.60
CA ASP A 1078 21.09 23.86 5.06
C ASP A 1078 21.08 22.52 4.30
N TYR A 1079 21.17 22.56 2.97
CA TYR A 1079 21.19 21.36 2.12
C TYR A 1079 22.50 20.56 2.28
N ALA A 1080 23.63 21.25 2.48
CA ALA A 1080 24.92 20.64 2.75
C ALA A 1080 24.92 19.86 4.06
N VAL A 1081 24.39 20.47 5.13
CA VAL A 1081 24.23 19.84 6.45
C VAL A 1081 23.25 18.67 6.37
N ASP A 1082 22.14 18.82 5.66
CA ASP A 1082 21.16 17.75 5.45
C ASP A 1082 21.81 16.50 4.84
N LEU A 1083 22.66 16.67 3.82
CA LEU A 1083 23.35 15.58 3.15
C LEU A 1083 24.39 14.87 4.03
N ILE A 1084 25.06 15.61 4.92
CA ILE A 1084 26.09 15.08 5.82
C ILE A 1084 25.48 14.08 6.83
N LEU A 1085 24.22 14.25 7.20
CA LEU A 1085 23.58 13.54 8.30
C LEU A 1085 22.92 12.18 7.91
N ILE A 1086 23.12 11.69 6.68
CA ILE A 1086 22.24 10.67 6.06
C ILE A 1086 22.73 9.20 6.15
N PHE A 1087 24.01 8.88 6.44
CA PHE A 1087 24.58 7.53 6.16
C PHE A 1087 25.06 6.72 7.40
N VAL A 1088 24.70 5.42 7.46
CA VAL A 1088 25.20 4.38 8.40
C VAL A 1088 25.15 2.98 7.71
N LEU A 1089 26.08 2.05 7.99
CA LEU A 1089 26.23 0.73 7.30
C LEU A 1089 26.04 -0.50 8.25
N TYR A 1090 25.53 -1.64 7.73
CA TYR A 1090 25.19 -2.89 8.48
C TYR A 1090 25.38 -4.17 7.60
N PRO A 1091 25.26 -5.44 8.09
CA PRO A 1091 25.61 -6.69 7.36
C PRO A 1091 24.62 -7.24 6.29
N LEU A 1092 25.08 -8.20 5.46
CA LEU A 1092 24.52 -8.67 4.15
C LEU A 1092 22.99 -8.68 3.91
N VAL A 1093 22.17 -9.22 4.84
CA VAL A 1093 20.69 -9.22 4.69
C VAL A 1093 20.13 -7.82 4.86
N LEU A 1094 20.69 -7.09 5.82
CA LEU A 1094 20.37 -5.71 6.11
C LEU A 1094 20.87 -4.79 4.99
N ILE A 1095 22.04 -5.08 4.41
CA ILE A 1095 22.56 -4.40 3.19
C ILE A 1095 21.57 -4.52 2.04
N THR A 1096 21.07 -5.74 1.80
CA THR A 1096 20.13 -5.99 0.69
C THR A 1096 18.83 -5.22 0.89
N MET A 1097 18.29 -5.22 2.11
CA MET A 1097 17.03 -4.52 2.41
C MET A 1097 17.19 -3.00 2.39
N TYR A 1098 18.30 -2.48 2.92
CA TYR A 1098 18.67 -1.08 2.84
C TYR A 1098 18.75 -0.62 1.38
N ASN A 1099 19.51 -1.33 0.55
CA ASN A 1099 19.72 -0.98 -0.86
C ASN A 1099 18.43 -1.08 -1.69
N ALA A 1100 17.56 -2.05 -1.41
CA ALA A 1100 16.27 -2.16 -2.08
C ALA A 1100 15.35 -0.97 -1.75
N CYS A 1101 15.28 -0.60 -0.47
CA CYS A 1101 14.49 0.53 0.00
C CYS A 1101 15.05 1.88 -0.46
N ASP A 1102 16.38 2.03 -0.49
CA ASP A 1102 17.08 3.20 -1.02
C ASP A 1102 16.82 3.36 -2.53
N LEU A 1103 16.84 2.27 -3.31
CA LEU A 1103 16.51 2.31 -4.73
C LEU A 1103 15.06 2.76 -4.98
N ILE A 1104 14.09 2.15 -4.29
CA ILE A 1104 12.66 2.47 -4.45
C ILE A 1104 12.41 3.94 -4.12
N SER A 1105 12.96 4.40 -3.01
CA SER A 1105 12.70 5.74 -2.50
C SER A 1105 13.25 6.86 -3.37
N ARG A 1106 14.30 6.61 -4.16
CA ARG A 1106 14.85 7.57 -5.12
C ARG A 1106 13.91 7.87 -6.29
N TYR A 1107 12.93 7.02 -6.56
CA TYR A 1107 11.92 7.27 -7.59
C TYR A 1107 10.64 7.94 -7.06
N ILE A 1108 10.40 7.90 -5.74
CA ILE A 1108 9.21 8.53 -5.11
C ILE A 1108 9.08 10.03 -5.46
N PRO A 1109 10.15 10.84 -5.50
CA PRO A 1109 10.07 12.26 -5.85
C PRO A 1109 9.67 12.57 -7.30
N LEU A 1110 9.56 11.57 -8.20
CA LEU A 1110 8.95 11.75 -9.54
C LEU A 1110 7.46 12.07 -9.44
N VAL A 1111 6.83 11.65 -8.35
CA VAL A 1111 5.42 11.91 -8.09
C VAL A 1111 5.32 13.26 -7.41
N GLU A 1112 4.91 14.28 -8.16
CA GLU A 1112 5.02 15.68 -7.73
C GLU A 1112 4.30 16.00 -6.41
N PHE A 1113 3.18 15.32 -6.12
CA PHE A 1113 2.44 15.48 -4.85
C PHE A 1113 3.15 14.87 -3.63
N LEU A 1114 4.06 13.91 -3.86
CA LEU A 1114 4.87 13.26 -2.82
C LEU A 1114 6.23 13.93 -2.65
N LYS A 1115 6.62 14.88 -3.50
CA LYS A 1115 7.94 15.52 -3.46
C LYS A 1115 7.98 16.60 -2.37
N LEU A 1116 8.93 16.48 -1.43
CA LEU A 1116 9.14 17.50 -0.41
C LEU A 1116 9.96 18.66 -0.99
N LYS A 1117 9.30 19.80 -1.26
CA LYS A 1117 9.95 21.01 -1.83
C LYS A 1117 10.37 22.05 -0.79
N SER A 1118 9.96 21.87 0.47
CA SER A 1118 10.21 22.85 1.55
C SER A 1118 11.58 22.64 2.21
N ARG A 1119 12.45 23.67 2.15
CA ARG A 1119 13.77 23.68 2.84
C ARG A 1119 13.67 23.32 4.33
N LYS A 1120 12.76 23.98 5.06
CA LYS A 1120 12.53 23.70 6.49
C LYS A 1120 11.96 22.30 6.72
N GLY A 1121 11.13 21.82 5.80
CA GLY A 1121 10.58 20.46 5.87
C GLY A 1121 11.65 19.39 5.69
N LEU A 1122 12.59 19.60 4.77
CA LEU A 1122 13.72 18.70 4.52
C LEU A 1122 14.62 18.62 5.76
N LEU A 1123 15.02 19.76 6.33
CA LEU A 1123 15.84 19.82 7.54
C LEU A 1123 15.19 19.09 8.73
N ILE A 1124 13.89 19.30 8.97
CA ILE A 1124 13.17 18.61 10.04
C ILE A 1124 13.12 17.10 9.79
N ALA A 1125 12.87 16.67 8.55
CA ALA A 1125 12.82 15.26 8.20
C ALA A 1125 14.19 14.59 8.40
N VAL A 1126 15.29 15.25 8.01
CA VAL A 1126 16.66 14.76 8.21
C VAL A 1126 17.01 14.68 9.70
N LEU A 1127 16.75 15.75 10.47
CA LEU A 1127 17.02 15.76 11.92
C LEU A 1127 16.24 14.70 12.69
N SER A 1128 15.00 14.39 12.26
CA SER A 1128 14.19 13.33 12.89
C SER A 1128 14.83 11.94 12.82
N ARG A 1129 15.74 11.70 11.87
CA ARG A 1129 16.43 10.41 11.70
C ARG A 1129 17.41 10.09 12.83
N PHE A 1130 17.84 11.08 13.61
CA PHE A 1130 18.61 10.83 14.83
C PHE A 1130 17.86 9.98 15.86
N LEU A 1131 16.53 9.92 15.81
CA LEU A 1131 15.72 9.02 16.64
C LEU A 1131 15.95 7.54 16.28
N LEU A 1132 16.47 7.24 15.09
CA LEU A 1132 16.81 5.87 14.69
C LEU A 1132 18.03 5.35 15.44
N ILE A 1133 18.92 6.23 15.91
CA ILE A 1133 20.13 5.85 16.66
C ILE A 1133 19.78 5.09 17.96
N PRO A 1134 18.99 5.64 18.90
CA PRO A 1134 18.55 4.89 20.07
C PRO A 1134 17.67 3.69 19.66
N ALA A 1135 16.84 3.81 18.61
CA ALA A 1135 16.01 2.70 18.15
C ALA A 1135 16.85 1.49 17.72
N PHE A 1136 17.95 1.71 16.98
CA PHE A 1136 18.90 0.67 16.60
C PHE A 1136 19.61 0.07 17.81
N TYR A 1137 20.06 0.89 18.75
CA TYR A 1137 20.69 0.42 19.98
C TYR A 1137 19.78 -0.48 20.81
N PHE A 1138 18.54 -0.05 21.07
CA PHE A 1138 17.58 -0.84 21.84
C PHE A 1138 17.14 -2.10 21.09
N THR A 1139 17.00 -2.02 19.76
CA THR A 1139 16.64 -3.18 18.94
C THR A 1139 17.75 -4.22 18.94
N ALA A 1140 19.01 -3.80 18.80
CA ALA A 1140 20.16 -4.71 18.84
C ALA A 1140 20.31 -5.42 20.19
N LYS A 1141 19.87 -4.80 21.29
CA LYS A 1141 20.05 -5.31 22.66
C LYS A 1141 18.85 -6.07 23.21
N TYR A 1142 17.63 -5.77 22.77
CA TYR A 1142 16.39 -6.24 23.40
C TYR A 1142 15.34 -6.81 22.44
N SER A 1143 15.62 -6.89 21.13
CA SER A 1143 14.62 -7.32 20.12
C SER A 1143 15.16 -8.36 19.14
N ASP A 1144 14.25 -8.91 18.34
CA ASP A 1144 14.54 -9.93 17.33
C ASP A 1144 15.05 -9.34 15.99
N GLN A 1145 15.43 -10.22 15.06
CA GLN A 1145 15.95 -9.83 13.75
C GLN A 1145 14.93 -9.07 12.88
N GLY A 1146 13.63 -9.20 13.14
CA GLY A 1146 12.57 -8.57 12.36
C GLY A 1146 12.54 -7.05 12.54
N TRP A 1147 12.67 -6.58 13.79
CA TRP A 1147 12.78 -5.15 14.09
C TRP A 1147 14.01 -4.51 13.45
N MET A 1148 15.12 -5.23 13.41
CA MET A 1148 16.35 -4.77 12.75
C MET A 1148 16.13 -4.58 11.24
N ILE A 1149 15.44 -5.52 10.58
CA ILE A 1149 15.11 -5.44 9.15
C ILE A 1149 14.15 -4.25 8.89
N LEU A 1150 13.13 -4.05 9.73
CA LEU A 1150 12.18 -2.95 9.58
C LEU A 1150 12.86 -1.58 9.70
N LEU A 1151 13.68 -1.39 10.75
CA LEU A 1151 14.40 -0.14 10.96
C LEU A 1151 15.36 0.14 9.80
N ILE A 1152 15.99 -0.88 9.23
CA ILE A 1152 16.91 -0.72 8.09
C ILE A 1152 16.18 -0.47 6.78
N SER A 1153 15.00 -1.05 6.61
CA SER A 1153 14.11 -0.73 5.48
C SER A 1153 13.67 0.73 5.53
N PHE A 1154 13.28 1.20 6.72
CA PHE A 1154 12.91 2.59 6.95
C PHE A 1154 14.10 3.53 6.77
N LEU A 1155 15.30 3.12 7.23
CA LEU A 1155 16.54 3.87 7.01
C LEU A 1155 16.84 3.99 5.50
N GLY A 1156 16.75 2.91 4.74
CA GLY A 1156 16.95 2.94 3.28
C GLY A 1156 15.91 3.81 2.56
N LEU A 1157 14.63 3.69 2.91
CA LEU A 1157 13.56 4.50 2.34
C LEU A 1157 13.74 6.00 2.60
N THR A 1158 14.14 6.36 3.82
CA THR A 1158 14.35 7.77 4.20
C THR A 1158 15.65 8.32 3.61
N THR A 1159 16.73 7.53 3.50
CA THR A 1159 17.97 7.93 2.83
C THR A 1159 17.73 8.31 1.37
N GLY A 1160 17.13 7.42 0.57
CA GLY A 1160 17.01 7.64 -0.87
C GLY A 1160 16.02 8.74 -1.23
N TYR A 1161 14.88 8.80 -0.53
CA TYR A 1161 13.85 9.84 -0.75
C TYR A 1161 14.39 11.24 -0.44
N LEU A 1162 15.00 11.44 0.74
CA LEU A 1162 15.49 12.76 1.16
C LEU A 1162 16.68 13.20 0.31
N THR A 1163 17.59 12.29 -0.04
CA THR A 1163 18.74 12.60 -0.92
C THR A 1163 18.27 13.15 -2.27
N VAL A 1164 17.28 12.52 -2.91
CA VAL A 1164 16.76 13.00 -4.21
C VAL A 1164 16.00 14.32 -4.07
N CYS A 1165 15.25 14.53 -2.98
CA CYS A 1165 14.59 15.81 -2.75
C CYS A 1165 15.62 16.95 -2.60
N VAL A 1166 16.69 16.75 -1.81
CA VAL A 1166 17.74 17.76 -1.63
C VAL A 1166 18.47 18.03 -2.94
N VAL A 1167 18.94 16.99 -3.64
CA VAL A 1167 19.77 17.12 -4.84
C VAL A 1167 19.00 17.64 -6.06
N THR A 1168 17.68 17.49 -6.11
CA THR A 1168 16.84 18.03 -7.20
C THR A 1168 16.24 19.41 -6.92
N GLU A 1169 16.13 19.84 -5.66
CA GLU A 1169 15.61 21.17 -5.30
C GLU A 1169 16.74 22.20 -5.11
N ALA A 1170 17.94 21.79 -4.70
CA ALA A 1170 19.09 22.68 -4.51
C ALA A 1170 19.51 23.51 -5.75
N PRO A 1171 19.56 22.96 -6.99
CA PRO A 1171 20.05 23.72 -8.16
C PRO A 1171 19.03 24.72 -8.75
N ILE A 1172 17.79 24.75 -8.25
CA ILE A 1172 16.73 25.62 -8.77
C ILE A 1172 17.05 27.09 -8.44
N GLY A 1173 17.16 27.93 -9.47
CA GLY A 1173 17.43 29.37 -9.34
C GLY A 1173 18.88 29.80 -9.61
N TYR A 1174 19.78 28.86 -9.87
CA TYR A 1174 21.18 29.11 -10.24
C TYR A 1174 21.40 28.96 -11.76
N LYS A 1175 22.39 29.67 -12.33
CA LYS A 1175 22.77 29.52 -13.75
C LYS A 1175 23.79 28.39 -13.91
N GLY A 1176 24.04 27.94 -15.13
CA GLY A 1176 24.89 26.79 -15.41
C GLY A 1176 26.22 26.73 -14.63
N PRO A 1177 27.10 27.74 -14.70
CA PRO A 1177 28.40 27.71 -14.01
C PRO A 1177 28.30 27.58 -12.48
N GLU A 1178 27.24 28.10 -11.86
CA GLU A 1178 26.93 27.98 -10.43
C GLU A 1178 26.26 26.63 -10.12
N GLN A 1179 25.45 26.08 -11.02
CA GLN A 1179 24.83 24.76 -10.87
C GLN A 1179 25.89 23.65 -10.82
N ASN A 1180 26.90 23.69 -11.69
CA ASN A 1180 28.01 22.72 -11.65
C ASN A 1180 28.79 22.78 -10.33
N ALA A 1181 29.09 24.00 -9.87
CA ALA A 1181 29.80 24.23 -8.61
C ALA A 1181 29.00 23.77 -7.40
N LEU A 1182 27.68 23.99 -7.42
CA LEU A 1182 26.78 23.50 -6.39
C LEU A 1182 26.73 21.97 -6.38
N GLY A 1183 26.72 21.32 -7.54
CA GLY A 1183 26.77 19.86 -7.65
C GLY A 1183 28.04 19.26 -7.02
N ASN A 1184 29.21 19.82 -7.33
CA ASN A 1184 30.48 19.39 -6.71
C ASN A 1184 30.51 19.59 -5.20
N LEU A 1185 30.00 20.73 -4.74
CA LEU A 1185 29.93 21.05 -3.33
C LEU A 1185 29.00 20.09 -2.56
N LEU A 1186 27.83 19.77 -3.13
CA LEU A 1186 26.92 18.80 -2.53
C LEU A 1186 27.54 17.40 -2.47
N VAL A 1187 28.24 16.96 -3.52
CA VAL A 1187 28.97 15.67 -3.49
C VAL A 1187 30.07 15.67 -2.42
N LEU A 1188 30.81 16.77 -2.25
CA LEU A 1188 31.77 16.92 -1.16
C LEU A 1188 31.08 16.76 0.22
N CYS A 1189 29.89 17.33 0.40
CA CYS A 1189 29.11 17.16 1.62
C CYS A 1189 28.62 15.72 1.84
N VAL A 1190 28.21 14.99 0.78
CA VAL A 1190 27.92 13.54 0.88
C VAL A 1190 29.14 12.81 1.44
N LEU A 1191 30.31 13.01 0.83
CA LEU A 1191 31.53 12.28 1.19
C LEU A 1191 31.99 12.62 2.62
N CYS A 1192 31.89 13.89 3.03
CA CYS A 1192 32.14 14.29 4.42
C CYS A 1192 31.16 13.64 5.40
N GLY A 1193 29.88 13.51 5.04
CA GLY A 1193 28.87 12.82 5.83
C GLY A 1193 29.14 11.33 6.00
N VAL A 1194 29.48 10.65 4.90
CA VAL A 1194 29.85 9.24 4.93
C VAL A 1194 31.12 9.04 5.76
N PHE A 1195 32.13 9.91 5.62
CA PHE A 1195 33.35 9.86 6.44
C PHE A 1195 33.05 10.05 7.94
N ALA A 1196 32.25 11.05 8.30
CA ALA A 1196 31.85 11.30 9.68
C ALA A 1196 31.01 10.14 10.25
N GLY A 1197 30.08 9.59 9.47
CA GLY A 1197 29.29 8.40 9.85
C GLY A 1197 30.16 7.17 10.10
N VAL A 1198 31.15 6.90 9.23
CA VAL A 1198 32.14 5.84 9.42
C VAL A 1198 32.99 6.10 10.67
N ALA A 1199 33.44 7.33 10.92
CA ALA A 1199 34.21 7.64 12.12
C ALA A 1199 33.39 7.46 13.42
N LEU A 1200 32.10 7.82 13.40
CA LEU A 1200 31.19 7.65 14.53
C LEU A 1200 30.82 6.18 14.77
N ASP A 1201 30.69 5.36 13.73
CA ASP A 1201 30.44 3.90 13.83
C ASP A 1201 31.49 3.20 14.72
N TRP A 1202 32.75 3.65 14.66
CA TRP A 1202 33.82 3.09 15.50
C TRP A 1202 33.62 3.35 17.00
N LEU A 1203 32.94 4.44 17.39
CA LEU A 1203 32.66 4.76 18.79
C LEU A 1203 31.64 3.80 19.42
N TRP A 1204 30.74 3.20 18.62
CA TRP A 1204 29.73 2.23 19.09
C TRP A 1204 30.34 0.90 19.56
N LEU A 1205 31.57 0.58 19.14
CA LEU A 1205 32.26 -0.68 19.43
C LEU A 1205 33.16 -0.63 20.67
N ILE A 1206 33.56 0.57 21.12
CA ILE A 1206 34.46 0.78 22.25
C ILE A 1206 33.87 0.23 23.56
N GLU A 1207 32.54 0.05 23.64
CA GLU A 1207 31.84 -0.51 24.79
C GLU A 1207 31.76 -2.05 24.82
N TYR A 1208 32.01 -2.75 23.69
CA TYR A 1208 31.73 -4.20 23.56
C TYR A 1208 32.97 -5.11 23.48
N TYR A 1209 34.16 -4.61 23.12
CA TYR A 1209 35.39 -5.40 23.03
C TYR A 1209 36.60 -4.71 23.70
N PRO A 1210 37.04 -5.18 24.88
CA PRO A 1210 38.25 -4.66 25.55
C PRO A 1210 39.52 -4.78 24.67
N SER A 1211 39.57 -5.76 23.79
CA SER A 1211 40.68 -6.04 22.86
C SER A 1211 40.91 -4.94 21.80
N CYS A 1212 39.89 -4.13 21.48
CA CYS A 1212 40.05 -2.99 20.57
C CYS A 1212 40.79 -1.82 21.25
N LYS A 1213 40.74 -1.74 22.58
CA LYS A 1213 41.52 -0.80 23.38
C LYS A 1213 43.02 -1.12 23.29
N GLU A 1214 43.38 -2.40 23.26
CA GLU A 1214 44.76 -2.85 23.04
C GLU A 1214 45.25 -2.54 21.62
N LEU A 1215 44.42 -2.56 20.57
CA LEU A 1215 44.87 -2.22 19.21
C LEU A 1215 45.20 -0.73 19.03
N PHE A 1216 44.45 0.15 19.70
CA PHE A 1216 44.72 1.60 19.71
C PHE A 1216 45.93 1.94 20.60
N ILE A 1217 46.08 1.26 21.74
CA ILE A 1217 47.25 1.39 22.63
C ILE A 1217 48.49 0.75 21.97
N SER A 1218 48.34 -0.34 21.21
CA SER A 1218 49.46 -1.03 20.54
C SER A 1218 50.01 -0.23 19.37
N PHE A 1219 49.21 0.61 18.69
CA PHE A 1219 49.75 1.57 17.72
C PHE A 1219 50.64 2.63 18.39
N GLU A 1220 50.33 3.03 19.63
CA GLU A 1220 51.14 3.96 20.42
C GLU A 1220 52.40 3.29 20.99
N VAL A 1221 52.29 2.03 21.43
CA VAL A 1221 53.40 1.21 21.97
C VAL A 1221 54.36 0.76 20.87
N GLU A 1222 53.91 0.46 19.66
CA GLU A 1222 54.76 0.00 18.56
C GLU A 1222 55.53 1.17 17.90
N THR A 1223 54.95 2.38 17.96
CA THR A 1223 55.67 3.63 17.63
C THR A 1223 56.76 3.97 18.67
N TYR A 1224 56.52 3.64 19.96
CA TYR A 1224 57.54 3.70 21.01
C TYR A 1224 58.62 2.61 20.87
N ARG A 1225 58.25 1.38 20.50
CA ARG A 1225 59.17 0.26 20.26
C ARG A 1225 60.10 0.50 19.07
N CYS A 1226 59.60 1.14 18.00
CA CYS A 1226 60.44 1.55 16.88
C CYS A 1226 61.45 2.66 17.25
N LYS A 1227 61.14 3.52 18.23
CA LYS A 1227 62.09 4.51 18.78
C LYS A 1227 63.14 3.89 19.69
N GLU A 1228 62.78 2.88 20.50
CA GLU A 1228 63.74 2.20 21.38
C GLU A 1228 64.63 1.19 20.64
N LEU A 1229 64.15 0.57 19.55
CA LEU A 1229 64.96 -0.26 18.66
C LEU A 1229 66.01 0.54 17.87
N GLN A 1230 65.80 1.85 17.67
CA GLN A 1230 66.85 2.74 17.17
C GLN A 1230 67.88 3.15 18.24
N GLN A 1231 67.64 2.84 19.52
CA GLN A 1231 68.52 3.21 20.65
C GLN A 1231 69.18 2.02 21.37
N GLY A 1232 69.06 0.79 20.86
CA GLY A 1232 69.93 -0.33 21.23
C GLY A 1232 69.83 -0.81 22.67
N LYS A 1233 68.64 -0.85 23.29
CA LYS A 1233 68.43 -1.50 24.60
C LYS A 1233 67.62 -2.80 24.48
N PRO A 1234 67.94 -3.85 25.27
CA PRO A 1234 67.24 -5.14 25.20
C PRO A 1234 65.83 -5.06 25.83
N PRO A 1235 64.85 -5.82 25.33
CA PRO A 1235 63.48 -5.75 25.83
C PRO A 1235 63.36 -6.43 27.20
N PHE A 1236 62.86 -5.68 28.20
CA PHE A 1236 62.29 -6.25 29.42
C PHE A 1236 60.79 -6.46 29.20
N LEU A 1237 60.35 -7.71 29.44
CA LEU A 1237 58.98 -8.28 29.49
C LEU A 1237 57.85 -7.52 28.77
#